data_AF-A0A959N6D6-F1
#
_entry.id   AF-A0A959N6D6-F1
#
_cell.length_a   1.000
_cell.length_b   1.000
_cell.length_c   1.000
_cell.angle_alpha   90.00
_cell.angle_beta   90.00
_cell.angle_gamma   90.00
#
_symmetry.space_group_name_H-M   'P 1'
#
loop_
_entity.id
_entity.type
_entity.pdbx_description
1 polymer ?
#
loop_
_entity_poly.entity_id
_entity_poly.type
_entity_poly.pdbx_seq_one_letter_code
_entity_poly.pdbx_strand_id
1 'polypeptide(L)'
;MRKYLLSILLVIIAPVMSFASEANLKIPELSAEQNQLLIYGIGICLLGIGFGLYQFMAVKKLPAHKSMLEVSQIIFETCKTYLLQQGKFLLILFVFIGACIAFYFGVLQEESAGGVILILMWTVIGILGSYGVAWFGIRMNTLANSRMAFASLERKPLKLLTIPLNAGMSIGVLLICVELIMMLIIFLYVPREYAGASFIGFAIGESLGASALRIAGGIFTKIADIGSDLMKVVFKIKEDDPRNPGVIADCTGDNAGDSVGPTADGFETYGVTGVALISFIVLAIPGIELQATLLVWIFVMRILMIITSIAAFYINGIVSKIKYTGKDEMDFEAPLTALVWITSILSIIITFVASYFLIGDLQDDLWITLSIIISFGTLGAALIPEFTKIFTSPKSKHVDEVVTASKEGGASLTILSGLVAGNFSAFWLGMVFFGLMYGAYVASGSIPGEMMDYHTIFAFGLVAFGMLGMGPVTIAVDSYGPVTDNAQSIYELSLIEENKEENEKAIEKEFGFKPDWEKAKLYLEENDGAGNTFKATAKPVLIGTAVVGATTMIFSLILVLKNVLGVEPETVLNLLNPYSILGFLCGGAVIYWFTGASTQAVTTGAYSAVEYIKKNINLDEDADMSASTEKSKKVVEICTKYAQKGMFNIFIAIFSFAIAFAFMSAPSGGDNAPACFFISYLISIAVFGLFQAIFMANAGGAWDNAKKVVEVDLREKGTPLHDATVIGDTVGDPFKDTSSVALNPIIKFTTLFGLLAMEIAITESFRDSAPMVGLVFLVIALYFVWRSFYKMRIIKEA
;
A
#
# COMPACT_ATOMS: atom_id res chain seq x y z
N MET A 1 32.25 -17.88 -1.69
CA MET A 1 30.81 -17.92 -1.33
C MET A 1 30.20 -19.32 -1.34
N ARG A 2 30.37 -20.13 -2.39
CA ARG A 2 29.70 -21.45 -2.53
C ARG A 2 30.10 -22.54 -1.50
N LYS A 3 31.30 -22.46 -0.91
CA LYS A 3 31.80 -23.45 0.08
C LYS A 3 31.45 -23.14 1.53
N TYR A 4 31.12 -21.88 1.86
CA TYR A 4 30.75 -21.49 3.24
C TYR A 4 29.27 -21.73 3.56
N LEU A 5 28.40 -21.71 2.53
CA LEU A 5 26.97 -22.03 2.64
C LEU A 5 26.71 -23.50 3.03
N LEU A 6 27.57 -24.42 2.60
CA LEU A 6 27.44 -25.85 2.90
C LEU A 6 27.81 -26.20 4.35
N SER A 7 28.70 -25.42 4.96
CA SER A 7 29.14 -25.63 6.35
C SER A 7 28.11 -25.15 7.39
N ILE A 8 27.20 -24.24 7.03
CA ILE A 8 26.08 -23.81 7.91
C ILE A 8 24.96 -24.87 7.91
N LEU A 9 24.79 -25.60 6.81
CA LEU A 9 23.76 -26.65 6.66
C LEU A 9 24.05 -27.92 7.47
N LEU A 10 25.31 -28.16 7.87
CA LEU A 10 25.74 -29.42 8.50
C LEU A 10 25.59 -29.45 10.03
N VAL A 11 25.30 -28.32 10.69
CA VAL A 11 25.10 -28.26 12.16
C VAL A 11 23.63 -28.53 12.56
N ILE A 12 22.73 -28.66 11.58
CA ILE A 12 21.28 -28.69 11.76
C ILE A 12 20.71 -30.12 12.02
N ILE A 13 21.52 -31.17 11.94
CA ILE A 13 21.03 -32.57 11.92
C ILE A 13 21.21 -33.28 13.28
N ALA A 14 20.59 -32.76 14.33
CA ALA A 14 20.41 -33.50 15.59
C ALA A 14 18.91 -33.60 15.93
N PRO A 15 18.38 -34.81 16.19
CA PRO A 15 16.94 -34.99 16.42
C PRO A 15 16.60 -34.68 17.87
N VAL A 16 15.64 -33.78 18.12
CA VAL A 16 15.05 -33.57 19.45
C VAL A 16 13.59 -33.13 19.30
N MET A 17 12.71 -33.77 20.07
CA MET A 17 11.27 -33.52 20.14
C MET A 17 10.95 -32.04 20.42
N SER A 18 9.99 -31.46 19.70
CA SER A 18 9.52 -30.08 19.86
C SER A 18 8.00 -30.02 20.12
N PHE A 19 7.56 -29.01 20.87
CA PHE A 19 6.15 -28.70 21.17
C PHE A 19 5.76 -27.29 20.69
N ALA A 20 4.50 -27.20 20.21
CA ALA A 20 3.62 -26.05 19.94
C ALA A 20 4.25 -24.72 19.46
N SER A 21 4.11 -24.46 18.15
CA SER A 21 4.21 -23.16 17.48
C SER A 21 2.83 -22.56 17.15
N GLU A 22 2.76 -21.25 16.89
CA GLU A 22 1.65 -20.55 16.21
C GLU A 22 1.35 -21.10 14.80
N ALA A 23 2.29 -21.77 14.13
CA ALA A 23 2.04 -22.65 12.99
C ALA A 23 0.95 -23.72 13.27
N ASN A 24 0.74 -24.08 14.53
CA ASN A 24 -0.33 -24.96 15.00
C ASN A 24 -1.57 -24.17 15.47
N LEU A 25 -1.92 -23.07 14.81
CA LEU A 25 -3.24 -22.42 14.96
C LEU A 25 -4.33 -23.47 14.66
N LYS A 26 -4.94 -24.01 15.72
CA LYS A 26 -6.02 -24.99 15.62
C LYS A 26 -7.31 -24.26 15.27
N ILE A 27 -7.57 -24.16 13.98
CA ILE A 27 -8.80 -23.56 13.47
C ILE A 27 -10.00 -24.42 13.93
N PRO A 28 -11.03 -23.83 14.56
CA PRO A 28 -12.17 -24.58 15.07
C PRO A 28 -12.98 -25.22 13.93
N GLU A 29 -13.66 -26.32 14.25
CA GLU A 29 -14.65 -26.90 13.34
C GLU A 29 -15.89 -26.01 13.27
N LEU A 30 -16.44 -25.88 12.06
CA LEU A 30 -17.62 -25.08 11.80
C LEU A 30 -18.85 -25.98 11.68
N SER A 31 -19.99 -25.49 12.17
CA SER A 31 -21.28 -26.15 11.96
C SER A 31 -21.66 -26.17 10.46
N ALA A 32 -22.61 -27.03 10.09
CA ALA A 32 -23.10 -27.09 8.71
C ALA A 32 -23.68 -25.74 8.24
N GLU A 33 -24.39 -25.04 9.12
CA GLU A 33 -24.98 -23.72 8.85
C GLU A 33 -23.90 -22.64 8.67
N GLN A 34 -22.88 -22.64 9.53
CA GLN A 34 -21.74 -21.73 9.42
C GLN A 34 -20.98 -21.95 8.11
N ASN A 35 -20.71 -23.21 7.74
CA ASN A 35 -20.08 -23.54 6.46
C ASN A 35 -20.93 -23.06 5.27
N GLN A 36 -22.24 -23.30 5.32
CA GLN A 36 -23.15 -22.89 4.26
C GLN A 36 -23.17 -21.36 4.09
N LEU A 37 -23.15 -20.61 5.19
CA LEU A 37 -23.10 -19.15 5.17
C LEU A 37 -21.81 -18.63 4.50
N LEU A 38 -20.65 -19.21 4.83
CA LEU A 38 -19.37 -18.84 4.22
C LEU A 38 -19.30 -19.23 2.73
N ILE A 39 -19.92 -20.33 2.33
CA ILE A 39 -20.06 -20.71 0.91
C ILE A 39 -20.92 -19.70 0.13
N TYR A 40 -22.00 -19.20 0.73
CA TYR A 40 -22.73 -18.06 0.13
C TYR A 40 -21.86 -16.82 0.01
N GLY A 41 -20.95 -16.61 0.98
CA GLY A 41 -19.90 -15.61 0.92
C GLY A 41 -19.02 -15.70 -0.33
N ILE A 42 -18.57 -16.91 -0.69
CA ILE A 42 -17.84 -17.15 -1.95
C ILE A 42 -18.70 -16.73 -3.15
N GLY A 43 -19.99 -17.08 -3.15
CA GLY A 43 -20.94 -16.65 -4.18
C GLY A 43 -21.02 -15.13 -4.35
N ILE A 44 -21.09 -14.38 -3.23
CA ILE A 44 -21.07 -12.91 -3.25
C ILE A 44 -19.74 -12.38 -3.79
N CYS A 45 -18.61 -12.97 -3.40
CA CYS A 45 -17.31 -12.57 -3.91
C CYS A 45 -17.21 -12.78 -5.43
N LEU A 46 -17.73 -13.90 -5.95
CA LEU A 46 -17.80 -14.16 -7.40
C LEU A 46 -18.67 -13.13 -8.13
N LEU A 47 -19.80 -12.71 -7.54
CA LEU A 47 -20.62 -11.63 -8.08
C LEU A 47 -19.86 -10.30 -8.06
N GLY A 48 -19.09 -10.01 -7.00
CA GLY A 48 -18.21 -8.85 -6.93
C GLY A 48 -17.12 -8.85 -8.01
N ILE A 49 -16.48 -10.00 -8.29
CA ILE A 49 -15.58 -10.15 -9.44
C ILE A 49 -16.33 -9.87 -10.74
N GLY A 50 -17.55 -10.39 -10.89
CA GLY A 50 -18.43 -10.11 -12.01
C GLY A 50 -18.70 -8.61 -12.18
N PHE A 51 -18.95 -7.88 -11.10
CA PHE A 51 -19.08 -6.42 -11.10
C PHE A 51 -17.78 -5.73 -11.54
N GLY A 52 -16.63 -6.15 -11.01
CA GLY A 52 -15.32 -5.62 -11.41
C GLY A 52 -15.08 -5.78 -12.91
N LEU A 53 -15.33 -6.97 -13.45
CA LEU A 53 -15.22 -7.27 -14.88
C LEU A 53 -16.27 -6.53 -15.73
N TYR A 54 -17.47 -6.33 -15.21
CA TYR A 54 -18.49 -5.52 -15.87
C TYR A 54 -18.02 -4.07 -16.05
N GLN A 55 -17.48 -3.46 -14.99
CA GLN A 55 -16.93 -2.10 -15.05
C GLN A 55 -15.73 -2.03 -15.99
N PHE A 56 -14.85 -3.04 -15.98
CA PHE A 56 -13.76 -3.18 -16.94
C PHE A 56 -14.26 -3.14 -18.39
N MET A 57 -15.29 -3.94 -18.69
CA MET A 57 -15.90 -3.98 -20.02
C MET A 57 -16.62 -2.68 -20.37
N ALA A 58 -17.23 -2.00 -19.40
CA ALA A 58 -17.89 -0.71 -19.59
C ALA A 58 -16.87 0.38 -19.98
N VAL A 59 -15.76 0.50 -19.25
CA VAL A 59 -14.68 1.46 -19.56
C VAL A 59 -13.99 1.11 -20.90
N LYS A 60 -13.75 -0.18 -21.16
CA LYS A 60 -13.15 -0.63 -22.43
C LYS A 60 -13.98 -0.23 -23.66
N LYS A 61 -15.32 -0.22 -23.53
CA LYS A 61 -16.26 0.13 -24.61
C LYS A 61 -16.39 1.64 -24.85
N LEU A 62 -15.90 2.49 -23.95
CA LEU A 62 -15.93 3.93 -24.17
C LEU A 62 -15.04 4.30 -25.38
N PRO A 63 -15.48 5.25 -26.22
CA PRO A 63 -14.72 5.68 -27.39
C PRO A 63 -13.44 6.40 -26.97
N ALA A 64 -12.41 6.30 -27.81
CA ALA A 64 -11.18 7.09 -27.72
C ALA A 64 -10.61 7.30 -29.12
N HIS A 65 -10.03 8.46 -29.37
CA HIS A 65 -9.36 8.75 -30.62
C HIS A 65 -8.15 7.83 -30.85
N LYS A 66 -7.84 7.52 -32.12
CA LYS A 66 -6.75 6.60 -32.48
C LYS A 66 -5.40 7.04 -31.91
N SER A 67 -5.06 8.33 -31.95
CA SER A 67 -3.80 8.84 -31.42
C SER A 67 -3.65 8.59 -29.91
N MET A 68 -4.70 8.83 -29.12
CA MET A 68 -4.69 8.55 -27.68
C MET A 68 -4.63 7.06 -27.36
N LEU A 69 -5.25 6.20 -28.19
CA LEU A 69 -5.14 4.75 -28.07
C LEU A 69 -3.72 4.25 -28.35
N GLU A 70 -3.04 4.82 -29.34
CA GLU A 70 -1.66 4.47 -29.68
C GLU A 70 -0.71 4.79 -28.51
N VAL A 71 -0.83 5.98 -27.90
CA VAL A 71 -0.05 6.36 -26.72
C VAL A 71 -0.33 5.42 -25.54
N SER A 72 -1.60 5.17 -25.21
CA SER A 72 -1.97 4.25 -24.12
C SER A 72 -1.43 2.83 -24.34
N GLN A 73 -1.38 2.36 -25.59
CA GLN A 73 -0.79 1.06 -25.90
C GLN A 73 0.73 1.04 -25.69
N ILE A 74 1.43 2.14 -25.99
CA ILE A 74 2.88 2.29 -25.69
C ILE A 74 3.11 2.24 -24.17
N ILE A 75 2.30 2.95 -23.38
CA ILE A 75 2.34 2.92 -21.91
C ILE A 75 2.06 1.50 -21.38
N PHE A 76 1.09 0.79 -21.95
CA PHE A 76 0.79 -0.58 -21.54
C PHE A 76 1.94 -1.57 -21.83
N GLU A 77 2.60 -1.48 -22.99
CA GLU A 77 3.73 -2.37 -23.33
C GLU A 77 4.98 -2.12 -22.48
N THR A 78 5.21 -0.86 -22.09
CA THR A 78 6.29 -0.49 -21.15
C THR A 78 5.98 -0.99 -19.75
N CYS A 79 4.74 -0.81 -19.25
CA CYS A 79 4.26 -1.40 -17.99
C CYS A 79 4.40 -2.93 -17.95
N LYS A 80 4.02 -3.61 -19.02
CA LYS A 80 4.15 -5.07 -19.17
C LYS A 80 5.61 -5.52 -19.05
N THR A 81 6.53 -4.77 -19.65
CA THR A 81 7.98 -5.04 -19.57
C THR A 81 8.47 -4.91 -18.13
N TYR A 82 8.03 -3.87 -17.41
CA TYR A 82 8.32 -3.67 -16.00
C TYR A 82 7.80 -4.83 -15.13
N LEU A 83 6.52 -5.20 -15.24
CA LEU A 83 5.94 -6.25 -14.41
C LEU A 83 6.61 -7.61 -14.62
N LEU A 84 6.97 -7.96 -15.86
CA LEU A 84 7.72 -9.20 -16.14
C LEU A 84 9.10 -9.22 -15.47
N GLN A 85 9.77 -8.06 -15.38
CA GLN A 85 11.05 -7.94 -14.66
C GLN A 85 10.83 -8.04 -13.14
N GLN A 86 9.75 -7.45 -12.61
CA GLN A 86 9.39 -7.61 -11.19
C GLN A 86 9.04 -9.06 -10.83
N GLY A 87 8.31 -9.77 -11.68
CA GLY A 87 7.99 -11.18 -11.45
C GLY A 87 9.24 -12.07 -11.33
N LYS A 88 10.27 -11.82 -12.16
CA LYS A 88 11.57 -12.51 -12.04
C LYS A 88 12.27 -12.17 -10.73
N PHE A 89 12.19 -10.92 -10.30
CA PHE A 89 12.78 -10.47 -9.06
C PHE A 89 12.08 -11.06 -7.82
N LEU A 90 10.75 -11.11 -7.82
CA LEU A 90 9.94 -11.78 -6.80
C LEU A 90 10.32 -13.26 -6.62
N LEU A 91 10.61 -13.97 -7.72
CA LEU A 91 11.06 -15.37 -7.66
C LEU A 91 12.39 -15.50 -6.90
N ILE A 92 13.31 -14.56 -7.08
CA ILE A 92 14.57 -14.51 -6.32
C ILE A 92 14.29 -14.31 -4.83
N LEU A 93 13.40 -13.37 -4.49
CA LEU A 93 13.05 -13.11 -3.08
C LEU A 93 12.33 -14.30 -2.43
N PHE A 94 11.43 -14.96 -3.18
CA PHE A 94 10.73 -16.16 -2.74
C PHE A 94 11.70 -17.28 -2.38
N VAL A 95 12.79 -17.47 -3.13
CA VAL A 95 13.79 -18.49 -2.78
C VAL A 95 14.38 -18.26 -1.38
N PHE A 96 14.58 -17.01 -0.95
CA PHE A 96 15.07 -16.71 0.39
C PHE A 96 14.03 -17.02 1.47
N ILE A 97 12.81 -16.51 1.31
CA ILE A 97 11.75 -16.70 2.31
C ILE A 97 11.28 -18.16 2.35
N GLY A 98 11.12 -18.79 1.19
CA GLY A 98 10.76 -20.19 1.05
C GLY A 98 11.79 -21.11 1.70
N ALA A 99 13.07 -20.75 1.71
CA ALA A 99 14.09 -21.49 2.45
C ALA A 99 13.90 -21.38 3.97
N CYS A 100 13.54 -20.20 4.50
CA CYS A 100 13.23 -20.03 5.92
C CYS A 100 11.97 -20.79 6.33
N ILE A 101 10.91 -20.73 5.52
CA ILE A 101 9.68 -21.49 5.75
C ILE A 101 9.97 -23.00 5.72
N ALA A 102 10.68 -23.48 4.69
CA ALA A 102 11.03 -24.90 4.58
C ALA A 102 11.91 -25.37 5.73
N PHE A 103 12.87 -24.55 6.18
CA PHE A 103 13.69 -24.85 7.35
C PHE A 103 12.84 -24.93 8.62
N TYR A 104 11.99 -23.94 8.85
CA TYR A 104 11.15 -23.91 10.04
C TYR A 104 10.18 -25.08 10.12
N PHE A 105 9.31 -25.20 9.12
CA PHE A 105 8.28 -26.24 9.13
C PHE A 105 8.87 -27.64 8.93
N GLY A 106 9.79 -27.80 7.97
CA GLY A 106 10.30 -29.12 7.62
C GLY A 106 11.37 -29.67 8.55
N VAL A 107 12.17 -28.82 9.19
CA VAL A 107 13.26 -29.26 10.07
C VAL A 107 12.95 -29.03 11.54
N LEU A 108 12.47 -27.85 11.92
CA LEU A 108 12.24 -27.52 13.33
C LEU A 108 10.91 -28.01 13.87
N GLN A 109 9.85 -27.98 13.06
CA GLN A 109 8.53 -28.52 13.43
C GLN A 109 8.32 -29.97 12.97
N GLU A 110 9.31 -30.58 12.29
CA GLU A 110 9.24 -31.95 11.76
C GLU A 110 7.99 -32.25 10.91
N GLU A 111 7.47 -31.23 10.22
CA GLU A 111 6.29 -31.38 9.38
C GLU A 111 6.54 -32.32 8.20
N SER A 112 5.47 -32.99 7.76
CA SER A 112 5.56 -33.85 6.58
C SER A 112 5.97 -33.04 5.35
N ALA A 113 6.75 -33.65 4.45
CA ALA A 113 7.14 -32.99 3.20
C ALA A 113 5.91 -32.48 2.41
N GLY A 114 4.77 -33.19 2.49
CA GLY A 114 3.50 -32.75 1.91
C GLY A 114 2.94 -31.48 2.56
N GLY A 115 2.99 -31.38 3.89
CA GLY A 115 2.56 -30.20 4.64
C GLY A 115 3.42 -28.97 4.33
N VAL A 116 4.75 -29.13 4.30
CA VAL A 116 5.67 -28.04 3.92
C VAL A 116 5.41 -27.55 2.49
N ILE A 117 5.19 -28.47 1.54
CA ILE A 117 4.85 -28.12 0.16
C ILE A 117 3.51 -27.36 0.10
N LEU A 118 2.52 -27.76 0.90
CA LEU A 118 1.21 -27.10 0.96
C LEU A 118 1.34 -25.65 1.47
N ILE A 119 2.12 -25.43 2.52
CA ILE A 119 2.36 -24.09 3.08
C ILE A 119 3.09 -23.20 2.06
N LEU A 120 4.16 -23.72 1.44
CA LEU A 120 4.90 -23.01 0.39
C LEU A 120 4.02 -22.71 -0.83
N MET A 121 3.11 -23.61 -1.19
CA MET A 121 2.13 -23.38 -2.25
C MET A 121 1.23 -22.19 -1.90
N TRP A 122 0.73 -22.10 -0.66
CA TRP A 122 -0.05 -20.94 -0.23
C TRP A 122 0.75 -19.64 -0.22
N THR A 123 2.03 -19.68 0.14
CA THR A 123 2.94 -18.53 -0.04
C THR A 123 3.07 -18.11 -1.49
N VAL A 124 3.22 -19.06 -2.42
CA VAL A 124 3.25 -18.74 -3.86
C VAL A 124 1.92 -18.18 -4.33
N ILE A 125 0.78 -18.71 -3.87
CA ILE A 125 -0.55 -18.19 -4.17
C ILE A 125 -0.70 -16.74 -3.68
N GLY A 126 -0.19 -16.42 -2.48
CA GLY A 126 -0.17 -15.05 -1.95
C GLY A 126 0.63 -14.09 -2.85
N ILE A 127 1.85 -14.48 -3.26
CA ILE A 127 2.66 -13.69 -4.20
C ILE A 127 1.95 -13.49 -5.54
N LEU A 128 1.36 -14.56 -6.08
CA LEU A 128 0.63 -14.53 -7.35
C LEU A 128 -0.66 -13.71 -7.24
N GLY A 129 -1.29 -13.67 -6.07
CA GLY A 129 -2.43 -12.82 -5.76
C GLY A 129 -2.07 -11.35 -5.93
N SER A 130 -1.09 -10.84 -5.17
CA SER A 130 -0.60 -9.46 -5.27
C SER A 130 -0.13 -9.12 -6.70
N TYR A 131 0.58 -10.04 -7.35
CA TYR A 131 1.06 -9.85 -8.73
C TYR A 131 -0.10 -9.84 -9.74
N GLY A 132 -1.11 -10.69 -9.57
CA GLY A 132 -2.27 -10.80 -10.46
C GLY A 132 -3.17 -9.57 -10.40
N VAL A 133 -3.47 -9.07 -9.19
CA VAL A 133 -4.26 -7.84 -9.02
C VAL A 133 -3.52 -6.62 -9.58
N ALA A 134 -2.18 -6.58 -9.48
CA ALA A 134 -1.35 -5.55 -10.10
C ALA A 134 -1.47 -5.53 -11.63
N TRP A 135 -1.45 -6.69 -12.30
CA TRP A 135 -1.70 -6.77 -13.75
C TRP A 135 -3.07 -6.25 -14.14
N PHE A 136 -4.10 -6.60 -13.36
CA PHE A 136 -5.45 -6.13 -13.58
C PHE A 136 -5.54 -4.60 -13.44
N GLY A 137 -4.95 -4.05 -12.37
CA GLY A 137 -4.88 -2.61 -12.10
C GLY A 137 -4.26 -1.82 -13.24
N ILE A 138 -3.06 -2.19 -13.70
CA ILE A 138 -2.40 -1.53 -14.84
C ILE A 138 -3.32 -1.56 -16.07
N ARG A 139 -3.90 -2.72 -16.38
CA ARG A 139 -4.71 -2.83 -17.60
C ARG A 139 -5.97 -1.99 -17.50
N MET A 140 -6.60 -1.94 -16.33
CA MET A 140 -7.78 -1.10 -16.13
C MET A 140 -7.43 0.39 -16.24
N ASN A 141 -6.34 0.84 -15.61
CA ASN A 141 -5.90 2.24 -15.64
C ASN A 141 -5.49 2.70 -17.04
N THR A 142 -4.68 1.91 -17.75
CA THR A 142 -4.29 2.20 -19.14
C THR A 142 -5.46 2.20 -20.12
N LEU A 143 -6.55 1.50 -19.81
CA LEU A 143 -7.79 1.68 -20.56
C LEU A 143 -8.44 3.00 -20.14
N ALA A 144 -8.68 3.24 -18.85
CA ALA A 144 -9.40 4.40 -18.36
C ALA A 144 -8.78 5.74 -18.76
N ASN A 145 -7.45 5.88 -18.65
CA ASN A 145 -6.73 7.14 -18.89
C ASN A 145 -6.93 7.68 -20.32
N SER A 146 -6.79 6.84 -21.35
CA SER A 146 -7.01 7.23 -22.75
C SER A 146 -8.47 7.58 -23.07
N ARG A 147 -9.43 6.91 -22.42
CA ARG A 147 -10.86 7.24 -22.60
C ARG A 147 -11.24 8.51 -21.88
N MET A 148 -10.63 8.78 -20.72
CA MET A 148 -10.80 10.04 -20.02
C MET A 148 -10.18 11.20 -20.81
N ALA A 149 -8.96 11.03 -21.32
CA ALA A 149 -8.27 12.01 -22.17
C ALA A 149 -9.12 12.39 -23.39
N PHE A 150 -9.77 11.42 -24.04
CA PHE A 150 -10.66 11.71 -25.17
C PHE A 150 -11.97 12.34 -24.73
N ALA A 151 -12.56 11.87 -23.62
CA ALA A 151 -13.82 12.39 -23.10
C ALA A 151 -13.73 13.85 -22.62
N SER A 152 -12.52 14.37 -22.36
CA SER A 152 -12.34 15.77 -21.91
C SER A 152 -12.75 16.77 -22.98
N LEU A 153 -12.64 16.39 -24.25
CA LEU A 153 -13.06 17.19 -25.40
C LEU A 153 -14.59 17.38 -25.48
N GLU A 154 -15.40 16.61 -24.76
CA GLU A 154 -16.88 16.71 -24.79
C GLU A 154 -17.45 17.82 -23.88
N ARG A 155 -16.61 18.50 -23.08
CA ARG A 155 -17.03 19.48 -22.07
C ARG A 155 -18.07 18.93 -21.08
N LYS A 156 -17.82 17.73 -20.54
CA LYS A 156 -18.72 17.05 -19.59
C LYS A 156 -17.98 16.67 -18.30
N PRO A 157 -17.86 17.58 -17.31
CA PRO A 157 -17.06 17.34 -16.10
C PRO A 157 -17.53 16.10 -15.32
N LEU A 158 -18.84 15.84 -15.23
CA LEU A 158 -19.35 14.65 -14.55
C LEU A 158 -18.90 13.33 -15.22
N LYS A 159 -18.73 13.33 -16.56
CA LYS A 159 -18.21 12.16 -17.29
C LYS A 159 -16.75 11.92 -16.94
N LEU A 160 -15.97 12.99 -16.80
CA LEU A 160 -14.56 12.95 -16.40
C LEU A 160 -14.36 12.46 -14.98
N LEU A 161 -15.25 12.78 -14.04
CA LEU A 161 -15.24 12.15 -12.71
C LEU A 161 -15.55 10.65 -12.78
N THR A 162 -16.54 10.28 -13.60
CA THR A 162 -17.11 8.91 -13.57
C THR A 162 -16.15 7.84 -14.13
N ILE A 163 -15.37 8.16 -15.17
CA ILE A 163 -14.44 7.21 -15.80
C ILE A 163 -13.38 6.67 -14.82
N PRO A 164 -12.54 7.51 -14.18
CA PRO A 164 -11.56 7.07 -13.20
C PRO A 164 -12.22 6.42 -11.99
N LEU A 165 -13.39 6.91 -11.53
CA LEU A 165 -14.09 6.29 -10.41
C LEU A 165 -14.60 4.86 -10.72
N ASN A 166 -15.11 4.64 -11.94
CA ASN A 166 -15.47 3.29 -12.40
C ASN A 166 -14.24 2.37 -12.47
N ALA A 167 -13.10 2.91 -12.89
CA ALA A 167 -11.84 2.18 -12.93
C ALA A 167 -11.37 1.79 -11.54
N GLY A 168 -11.33 2.74 -10.61
CA GLY A 168 -10.97 2.50 -9.23
C GLY A 168 -11.88 1.48 -8.55
N MET A 169 -13.20 1.60 -8.71
CA MET A 169 -14.16 0.63 -8.14
C MET A 169 -14.04 -0.76 -8.75
N SER A 170 -13.70 -0.85 -10.04
CA SER A 170 -13.43 -2.14 -10.70
C SER A 170 -12.25 -2.84 -10.05
N ILE A 171 -11.15 -2.11 -9.82
CA ILE A 171 -9.93 -2.61 -9.18
C ILE A 171 -10.22 -2.99 -7.72
N GLY A 172 -10.78 -2.07 -6.94
CA GLY A 172 -11.03 -2.24 -5.51
C GLY A 172 -11.94 -3.41 -5.18
N VAL A 173 -13.07 -3.57 -5.90
CA VAL A 173 -13.97 -4.70 -5.65
C VAL A 173 -13.33 -6.02 -6.07
N LEU A 174 -12.70 -6.07 -7.25
CA LEU A 174 -12.12 -7.31 -7.75
C LEU A 174 -11.00 -7.82 -6.85
N LEU A 175 -10.08 -6.95 -6.40
CA LEU A 175 -8.94 -7.36 -5.58
C LEU A 175 -9.39 -7.95 -4.24
N ILE A 176 -10.37 -7.32 -3.58
CA ILE A 176 -10.87 -7.77 -2.27
C ILE A 176 -11.63 -9.08 -2.42
N CYS A 177 -12.42 -9.24 -3.49
CA CYS A 177 -13.07 -10.52 -3.75
C CYS A 177 -12.07 -11.65 -4.01
N VAL A 178 -10.99 -11.39 -4.76
CA VAL A 178 -9.94 -12.40 -5.00
C VAL A 178 -9.26 -12.79 -3.70
N GLU A 179 -8.91 -11.82 -2.85
CA GLU A 179 -8.30 -12.05 -1.54
C GLU A 179 -9.23 -12.87 -0.64
N LEU A 180 -10.49 -12.45 -0.48
CA LEU A 180 -11.47 -13.13 0.36
C LEU A 180 -11.75 -14.56 -0.10
N ILE A 181 -11.80 -14.80 -1.42
CA ILE A 181 -11.95 -16.17 -1.94
C ILE A 181 -10.78 -17.04 -1.51
N MET A 182 -9.54 -16.55 -1.58
CA MET A 182 -8.38 -17.34 -1.14
C MET A 182 -8.44 -17.63 0.37
N MET A 183 -8.76 -16.63 1.19
CA MET A 183 -8.92 -16.81 2.63
C MET A 183 -10.06 -17.78 2.99
N LEU A 184 -11.20 -17.69 2.31
CA LEU A 184 -12.33 -18.61 2.49
C LEU A 184 -11.99 -20.03 2.04
N ILE A 185 -11.20 -20.20 0.97
CA ILE A 185 -10.74 -21.52 0.54
C ILE A 185 -9.84 -22.14 1.60
N ILE A 186 -8.91 -21.37 2.19
CA ILE A 186 -8.10 -21.85 3.32
C ILE A 186 -9.01 -22.26 4.47
N PHE A 187 -9.99 -21.43 4.83
CA PHE A 187 -10.84 -21.71 5.98
C PHE A 187 -11.75 -22.94 5.81
N LEU A 188 -12.30 -23.13 4.61
CA LEU A 188 -13.34 -24.14 4.34
C LEU A 188 -12.78 -25.48 3.85
N TYR A 189 -11.67 -25.47 3.11
CA TYR A 189 -11.23 -26.64 2.34
C TYR A 189 -9.82 -27.12 2.66
N VAL A 190 -8.97 -26.29 3.29
CA VAL A 190 -7.66 -26.78 3.76
C VAL A 190 -7.87 -27.61 5.04
N PRO A 191 -7.23 -28.79 5.16
CA PRO A 191 -7.32 -29.60 6.36
C PRO A 191 -6.94 -28.79 7.61
N ARG A 192 -7.66 -29.01 8.72
CA ARG A 192 -7.59 -28.16 9.92
C ARG A 192 -6.19 -28.10 10.52
N GLU A 193 -5.45 -29.19 10.43
CA GLU A 193 -4.06 -29.30 10.86
C GLU A 193 -3.10 -28.39 10.07
N TYR A 194 -3.42 -28.03 8.83
CA TYR A 194 -2.59 -27.15 7.99
C TYR A 194 -3.19 -25.76 7.75
N ALA A 195 -4.45 -25.53 8.14
CA ALA A 195 -5.16 -24.29 7.84
C ALA A 195 -4.48 -23.06 8.46
N GLY A 196 -4.06 -23.16 9.73
CA GLY A 196 -3.32 -22.12 10.44
C GLY A 196 -2.02 -21.74 9.73
N ALA A 197 -1.15 -22.73 9.50
CA ALA A 197 0.10 -22.53 8.77
C ALA A 197 -0.10 -22.02 7.33
N SER A 198 -1.20 -22.42 6.67
CA SER A 198 -1.54 -21.95 5.32
C SER A 198 -1.97 -20.49 5.29
N PHE A 199 -2.71 -20.01 6.30
CA PHE A 199 -3.01 -18.58 6.46
C PHE A 199 -1.74 -17.74 6.63
N ILE A 200 -0.84 -18.17 7.51
CA ILE A 200 0.44 -17.49 7.73
C ILE A 200 1.29 -17.53 6.44
N GLY A 201 1.39 -18.69 5.80
CA GLY A 201 2.10 -18.87 4.54
C GLY A 201 1.57 -17.94 3.44
N PHE A 202 0.25 -17.86 3.29
CA PHE A 202 -0.44 -16.95 2.37
C PHE A 202 -0.09 -15.49 2.68
N ALA A 203 -0.33 -15.02 3.92
CA ALA A 203 -0.03 -13.65 4.34
C ALA A 203 1.43 -13.23 4.12
N ILE A 204 2.40 -14.11 4.44
CA ILE A 204 3.82 -13.86 4.15
C ILE A 204 4.06 -13.66 2.65
N GLY A 205 3.39 -14.47 1.81
CA GLY A 205 3.46 -14.38 0.35
C GLY A 205 2.91 -13.06 -0.19
N GLU A 206 1.74 -12.64 0.30
CA GLU A 206 1.11 -11.37 -0.07
C GLU A 206 1.99 -10.18 0.36
N SER A 207 2.49 -10.18 1.60
CA SER A 207 3.42 -9.15 2.10
C SER A 207 4.71 -9.06 1.31
N LEU A 208 5.27 -10.19 0.88
CA LEU A 208 6.44 -10.19 0.00
C LEU A 208 6.12 -9.55 -1.35
N GLY A 209 5.00 -9.95 -1.95
CA GLY A 209 4.50 -9.43 -3.23
C GLY A 209 4.31 -7.91 -3.17
N ALA A 210 3.53 -7.44 -2.20
CA ALA A 210 3.24 -6.03 -1.99
C ALA A 210 4.49 -5.21 -1.67
N SER A 211 5.37 -5.68 -0.77
CA SER A 211 6.59 -4.95 -0.42
C SER A 211 7.48 -4.72 -1.65
N ALA A 212 7.71 -5.76 -2.45
CA ALA A 212 8.54 -5.65 -3.64
C ALA A 212 7.91 -4.74 -4.71
N LEU A 213 6.62 -4.92 -4.98
CA LEU A 213 5.91 -4.12 -5.99
C LEU A 213 5.80 -2.64 -5.58
N ARG A 214 5.52 -2.35 -4.30
CA ARG A 214 5.39 -0.99 -3.77
C ARG A 214 6.73 -0.25 -3.73
N ILE A 215 7.79 -0.89 -3.20
CA ILE A 215 9.11 -0.24 -3.09
C ILE A 215 9.76 -0.09 -4.46
N ALA A 216 9.82 -1.17 -5.24
CA ALA A 216 10.44 -1.09 -6.57
C ALA A 216 9.60 -0.21 -7.51
N GLY A 217 8.28 -0.24 -7.40
CA GLY A 217 7.37 0.63 -8.13
C GLY A 217 7.58 2.09 -7.78
N GLY A 218 7.59 2.42 -6.48
CA GLY A 218 7.87 3.77 -5.96
C GLY A 218 9.21 4.31 -6.45
N ILE A 219 10.29 3.53 -6.29
CA ILE A 219 11.61 3.94 -6.77
C ILE A 219 11.60 4.13 -8.29
N PHE A 220 10.96 3.23 -9.04
CA PHE A 220 10.86 3.32 -10.49
C PHE A 220 10.14 4.60 -10.92
N THR A 221 8.94 4.86 -10.37
CA THR A 221 8.12 6.01 -10.77
C THR A 221 8.86 7.30 -10.50
N LYS A 222 9.39 7.48 -9.29
CA LYS A 222 10.04 8.75 -8.95
C LYS A 222 11.41 8.96 -9.61
N ILE A 223 12.07 7.91 -10.11
CA ILE A 223 13.22 8.08 -11.01
C ILE A 223 12.77 8.65 -12.35
N ALA A 224 11.65 8.15 -12.88
CA ALA A 224 11.12 8.57 -14.17
C ALA A 224 10.57 10.00 -14.11
N ASP A 225 9.75 10.28 -13.10
CA ASP A 225 9.13 11.56 -12.78
C ASP A 225 10.18 12.68 -12.66
N ILE A 226 11.07 12.62 -11.65
CA ILE A 226 12.17 13.59 -11.48
C ILE A 226 13.06 13.68 -12.73
N GLY A 227 13.29 12.55 -13.39
CA GLY A 227 14.05 12.49 -14.63
C GLY A 227 13.43 13.30 -15.76
N SER A 228 12.11 13.23 -15.89
CA SER A 228 11.29 13.96 -16.85
C SER A 228 11.14 15.43 -16.44
N ASP A 229 10.78 15.69 -15.19
CA ASP A 229 10.44 16.99 -14.64
C ASP A 229 11.60 17.97 -14.61
N LEU A 230 12.80 17.49 -14.32
CA LEU A 230 13.99 18.33 -14.38
C LEU A 230 14.27 18.86 -15.80
N MET A 231 13.70 18.25 -16.86
CA MET A 231 13.83 18.77 -18.22
C MET A 231 13.02 20.06 -18.40
N LYS A 232 11.92 20.25 -17.67
CA LYS A 232 11.15 21.51 -17.64
C LYS A 232 12.05 22.68 -17.24
N VAL A 233 12.86 22.49 -16.21
CA VAL A 233 13.75 23.54 -15.69
C VAL A 233 14.96 23.73 -16.60
N VAL A 234 15.56 22.64 -17.10
CA VAL A 234 16.79 22.68 -17.90
C VAL A 234 16.56 23.22 -19.30
N PHE A 235 15.50 22.74 -19.98
CA PHE A 235 15.23 23.07 -21.38
C PHE A 235 14.04 24.02 -21.57
N LYS A 236 13.32 24.38 -20.51
CA LYS A 236 12.15 25.29 -20.56
C LYS A 236 11.07 24.79 -21.53
N ILE A 237 10.87 23.48 -21.54
CA ILE A 237 9.82 22.77 -22.29
C ILE A 237 8.57 22.56 -21.42
N LYS A 238 7.46 22.16 -22.06
CA LYS A 238 6.23 21.74 -21.35
C LYS A 238 6.45 20.43 -20.59
N GLU A 239 5.56 20.16 -19.64
CA GLU A 239 5.64 19.02 -18.72
C GLU A 239 5.63 17.67 -19.44
N ASP A 240 4.61 17.43 -20.27
CA ASP A 240 4.46 16.20 -21.04
C ASP A 240 4.93 16.36 -22.50
N ASP A 241 6.03 17.08 -22.74
CA ASP A 241 6.54 17.30 -24.11
C ASP A 241 6.89 15.95 -24.76
N PRO A 242 6.30 15.58 -25.92
CA PRO A 242 6.44 14.22 -26.44
C PRO A 242 7.85 13.91 -26.96
N ARG A 243 8.69 14.94 -27.16
CA ARG A 243 10.11 14.78 -27.50
C ARG A 243 10.96 14.36 -26.30
N ASN A 244 10.47 14.54 -25.08
CA ASN A 244 11.13 14.09 -23.87
C ASN A 244 10.89 12.57 -23.67
N PRO A 245 11.92 11.71 -23.85
CA PRO A 245 11.75 10.27 -23.71
C PRO A 245 11.39 9.82 -22.29
N GLY A 246 11.54 10.71 -21.29
CA GLY A 246 11.15 10.50 -19.90
C GLY A 246 9.65 10.43 -19.67
N VAL A 247 8.82 11.13 -20.45
CA VAL A 247 7.37 11.26 -20.20
C VAL A 247 6.65 9.91 -20.28
N ILE A 248 6.98 9.07 -21.28
CA ILE A 248 6.41 7.71 -21.34
C ILE A 248 6.84 6.85 -20.15
N ALA A 249 8.07 7.02 -19.67
CA ALA A 249 8.56 6.29 -18.50
C ALA A 249 7.88 6.78 -17.22
N ASP A 250 7.54 8.05 -17.14
CA ASP A 250 6.78 8.67 -16.07
C ASP A 250 5.36 8.11 -16.03
N CYS A 251 4.63 8.13 -17.16
CA CYS A 251 3.32 7.48 -17.25
C CYS A 251 3.38 5.98 -16.92
N THR A 252 4.47 5.30 -17.32
CA THR A 252 4.72 3.91 -16.92
C THR A 252 4.86 3.80 -15.41
N GLY A 253 5.53 4.78 -14.80
CA GLY A 253 5.72 4.94 -13.37
C GLY A 253 4.42 5.08 -12.61
N ASP A 254 3.50 5.93 -13.04
CA ASP A 254 2.22 6.13 -12.33
C ASP A 254 1.40 4.83 -12.31
N ASN A 255 1.46 4.06 -13.39
CA ASN A 255 0.86 2.72 -13.41
C ASN A 255 1.65 1.73 -12.54
N ALA A 256 2.98 1.71 -12.63
CA ALA A 256 3.86 0.74 -11.97
C ALA A 256 4.04 0.94 -10.46
N GLY A 257 3.94 2.19 -9.98
CA GLY A 257 4.11 2.58 -8.59
C GLY A 257 2.81 3.04 -7.97
N ASP A 258 2.14 4.01 -8.58
CA ASP A 258 1.00 4.69 -7.97
C ASP A 258 -0.34 3.96 -8.18
N SER A 259 -0.42 3.04 -9.15
CA SER A 259 -1.58 2.15 -9.34
C SER A 259 -1.32 0.73 -8.82
N VAL A 260 -0.24 0.10 -9.27
CA VAL A 260 0.15 -1.26 -8.80
C VAL A 260 0.42 -1.28 -7.31
N GLY A 261 1.08 -0.24 -6.80
CA GLY A 261 1.44 -0.13 -5.40
C GLY A 261 0.23 -0.23 -4.49
N PRO A 262 -0.76 0.68 -4.57
CA PRO A 262 -1.95 0.59 -3.73
C PRO A 262 -2.78 -0.66 -3.96
N THR A 263 -2.81 -1.18 -5.20
CA THR A 263 -3.56 -2.41 -5.49
C THR A 263 -2.95 -3.62 -4.77
N ALA A 264 -1.64 -3.80 -4.85
CA ALA A 264 -0.94 -4.89 -4.18
C ALA A 264 -0.91 -4.71 -2.65
N ASP A 265 -0.70 -3.47 -2.19
CA ASP A 265 -0.74 -3.09 -0.77
C ASP A 265 -2.15 -3.27 -0.18
N GLY A 266 -3.20 -2.93 -0.92
CA GLY A 266 -4.59 -3.17 -0.54
C GLY A 266 -4.91 -4.65 -0.38
N PHE A 267 -4.50 -5.48 -1.35
CA PHE A 267 -4.67 -6.94 -1.30
C PHE A 267 -4.02 -7.53 -0.04
N GLU A 268 -2.75 -7.16 0.19
CA GLU A 268 -1.99 -7.55 1.37
C GLU A 268 -2.62 -7.06 2.67
N THR A 269 -3.05 -5.79 2.73
CA THR A 269 -3.64 -5.20 3.93
C THR A 269 -4.85 -6.00 4.41
N TYR A 270 -5.70 -6.42 3.46
CA TYR A 270 -6.87 -7.24 3.74
C TYR A 270 -6.49 -8.63 4.25
N GLY A 271 -5.60 -9.32 3.56
CA GLY A 271 -5.11 -10.64 3.95
C GLY A 271 -4.49 -10.65 5.33
N VAL A 272 -3.48 -9.79 5.53
CA VAL A 272 -2.70 -9.73 6.77
C VAL A 272 -3.53 -9.31 7.97
N THR A 273 -4.39 -8.30 7.84
CA THR A 273 -5.29 -7.90 8.94
C THR A 273 -6.28 -9.03 9.27
N GLY A 274 -6.75 -9.75 8.26
CA GLY A 274 -7.57 -10.94 8.43
C GLY A 274 -6.84 -12.03 9.22
N VAL A 275 -5.63 -12.40 8.80
CA VAL A 275 -4.81 -13.41 9.47
C VAL A 275 -4.48 -13.00 10.90
N ALA A 276 -4.20 -11.72 11.15
CA ALA A 276 -3.96 -11.20 12.50
C ALA A 276 -5.16 -11.43 13.44
N LEU A 277 -6.38 -11.14 12.96
CA LEU A 277 -7.61 -11.34 13.75
C LEU A 277 -7.94 -12.82 13.94
N ILE A 278 -7.75 -13.64 12.90
CA ILE A 278 -7.94 -15.10 13.01
C ILE A 278 -6.99 -15.65 14.08
N SER A 279 -5.72 -15.27 14.03
CA SER A 279 -4.70 -15.69 14.99
C SER A 279 -5.06 -15.24 16.40
N PHE A 280 -5.47 -13.97 16.57
CA PHE A 280 -5.90 -13.45 17.86
C PHE A 280 -7.11 -14.21 18.42
N ILE A 281 -8.17 -14.41 17.63
CA ILE A 281 -9.38 -15.11 18.06
C ILE A 281 -9.06 -16.52 18.53
N VAL A 282 -8.21 -17.25 17.79
CA VAL A 282 -7.84 -18.63 18.13
C VAL A 282 -6.95 -18.71 19.38
N LEU A 283 -6.08 -17.72 19.62
CA LEU A 283 -5.13 -17.74 20.74
C LEU A 283 -5.67 -17.13 22.03
N ALA A 284 -6.52 -16.10 21.95
CA ALA A 284 -6.97 -15.32 23.10
C ALA A 284 -8.33 -15.73 23.67
N ILE A 285 -9.12 -16.52 22.92
CA ILE A 285 -10.45 -16.95 23.33
C ILE A 285 -10.41 -18.44 23.70
N PRO A 286 -10.77 -18.82 24.93
CA PRO A 286 -10.68 -20.22 25.36
C PRO A 286 -11.79 -21.12 24.78
N GLY A 287 -12.97 -20.56 24.46
CA GLY A 287 -14.13 -21.32 24.00
C GLY A 287 -14.16 -21.56 22.48
N ILE A 288 -14.07 -22.81 22.05
CA ILE A 288 -14.05 -23.22 20.63
C ILE A 288 -15.30 -22.76 19.87
N GLU A 289 -16.49 -22.84 20.49
CA GLU A 289 -17.74 -22.38 19.86
C GLU A 289 -17.73 -20.86 19.62
N LEU A 290 -17.25 -20.09 20.59
CA LEU A 290 -17.13 -18.63 20.46
C LEU A 290 -16.08 -18.26 19.42
N GLN A 291 -14.96 -18.99 19.33
CA GLN A 291 -13.98 -18.82 18.26
C GLN A 291 -14.63 -19.00 16.89
N ALA A 292 -15.34 -20.12 16.67
CA ALA A 292 -16.02 -20.40 15.41
C ALA A 292 -17.02 -19.29 15.03
N THR A 293 -17.84 -18.87 15.98
CA THR A 293 -18.84 -17.80 15.79
C THR A 293 -18.20 -16.47 15.42
N LEU A 294 -17.14 -16.04 16.12
CA LEU A 294 -16.45 -14.78 15.83
C LEU A 294 -15.68 -14.82 14.51
N LEU A 295 -15.08 -15.97 14.15
CA LEU A 295 -14.44 -16.16 12.85
C LEU A 295 -15.45 -16.02 11.71
N VAL A 296 -16.60 -16.68 11.82
CA VAL A 296 -17.68 -16.55 10.82
C VAL A 296 -18.17 -15.11 10.75
N TRP A 297 -18.35 -14.45 11.89
CA TRP A 297 -18.75 -13.04 11.95
C TRP A 297 -17.77 -12.12 11.22
N ILE A 298 -16.46 -12.20 11.47
CA ILE A 298 -15.49 -11.33 10.76
C ILE A 298 -15.47 -11.58 9.25
N PHE A 299 -15.62 -12.84 8.79
CA PHE A 299 -15.68 -13.14 7.37
C PHE A 299 -16.95 -12.59 6.72
N VAL A 300 -18.11 -12.79 7.35
CA VAL A 300 -19.38 -12.25 6.84
C VAL A 300 -19.36 -10.73 6.82
N MET A 301 -18.80 -10.09 7.85
CA MET A 301 -18.59 -8.64 7.89
C MET A 301 -17.78 -8.15 6.69
N ARG A 302 -16.65 -8.80 6.37
CA ARG A 302 -15.83 -8.44 5.20
C ARG A 302 -16.58 -8.61 3.87
N ILE A 303 -17.40 -9.65 3.76
CA ILE A 303 -18.23 -9.88 2.56
C ILE A 303 -19.27 -8.76 2.41
N LEU A 304 -19.93 -8.37 3.50
CA LEU A 304 -20.93 -7.29 3.48
C LEU A 304 -20.32 -5.94 3.10
N MET A 305 -19.05 -5.69 3.45
CA MET A 305 -18.33 -4.47 3.06
C MET A 305 -18.17 -4.30 1.54
N ILE A 306 -18.16 -5.39 0.77
CA ILE A 306 -18.22 -5.34 -0.70
C ILE A 306 -19.57 -4.77 -1.15
N ILE A 307 -20.66 -5.27 -0.55
CA ILE A 307 -22.02 -4.86 -0.88
C ILE A 307 -22.24 -3.40 -0.51
N THR A 308 -21.81 -2.98 0.69
CA THR A 308 -21.95 -1.57 1.12
C THR A 308 -21.15 -0.63 0.22
N SER A 309 -19.94 -1.02 -0.18
CA SER A 309 -19.12 -0.21 -1.08
C SER A 309 -19.75 -0.04 -2.46
N ILE A 310 -20.30 -1.11 -3.04
CA ILE A 310 -21.01 -1.04 -4.33
C ILE A 310 -22.28 -0.18 -4.20
N ALA A 311 -23.05 -0.36 -3.13
CA ALA A 311 -24.26 0.43 -2.88
C ALA A 311 -23.92 1.92 -2.71
N ALA A 312 -22.92 2.24 -1.89
CA ALA A 312 -22.44 3.61 -1.69
C ALA A 312 -21.94 4.25 -2.98
N PHE A 313 -21.23 3.51 -3.83
CA PHE A 313 -20.80 3.97 -5.14
C PHE A 313 -21.98 4.36 -6.04
N TYR A 314 -23.03 3.55 -6.12
CA TYR A 314 -24.22 3.89 -6.91
C TYR A 314 -25.00 5.06 -6.32
N ILE A 315 -25.16 5.12 -4.98
CA ILE A 315 -25.80 6.25 -4.29
C ILE A 315 -25.04 7.54 -4.58
N ASN A 316 -23.71 7.53 -4.46
CA ASN A 316 -22.87 8.69 -4.77
C ASN A 316 -23.01 9.11 -6.24
N GLY A 317 -23.08 8.15 -7.17
CA GLY A 317 -23.31 8.42 -8.58
C GLY A 317 -24.66 9.09 -8.84
N ILE A 318 -25.74 8.68 -8.15
CA ILE A 318 -27.06 9.31 -8.25
C ILE A 318 -27.02 10.74 -7.70
N VAL A 319 -26.45 10.93 -6.51
CA VAL A 319 -26.32 12.26 -5.87
C VAL A 319 -25.50 13.21 -6.75
N SER A 320 -24.38 12.73 -7.31
CA SER A 320 -23.51 13.50 -8.19
C SER A 320 -24.23 13.88 -9.49
N LYS A 321 -25.00 12.96 -10.09
CA LYS A 321 -25.85 13.27 -11.24
C LYS A 321 -26.87 14.35 -10.92
N ILE A 322 -27.61 14.24 -9.82
CA ILE A 322 -28.61 15.24 -9.44
C ILE A 322 -27.96 16.62 -9.25
N LYS A 323 -26.77 16.68 -8.64
CA LYS A 323 -26.11 17.94 -8.30
C LYS A 323 -25.38 18.62 -9.47
N TYR A 324 -24.82 17.85 -10.40
CA TYR A 324 -23.88 18.34 -11.42
C TYR A 324 -24.31 18.08 -12.88
N THR A 325 -25.47 17.46 -13.14
CA THR A 325 -25.98 17.34 -14.52
C THR A 325 -26.20 18.72 -15.13
N GLY A 326 -25.63 18.95 -16.30
CA GLY A 326 -25.75 20.22 -17.04
C GLY A 326 -24.95 21.38 -16.47
N LYS A 327 -24.06 21.13 -15.50
CA LYS A 327 -23.13 22.15 -14.98
C LYS A 327 -21.80 22.10 -15.73
N ASP A 328 -21.29 23.28 -16.05
CA ASP A 328 -19.98 23.49 -16.68
C ASP A 328 -18.84 23.56 -15.67
N GLU A 329 -19.13 23.73 -14.38
CA GLU A 329 -18.12 23.79 -13.32
C GLU A 329 -18.47 22.81 -12.20
N MET A 330 -17.45 22.13 -11.70
CA MET A 330 -17.60 21.05 -10.74
C MET A 330 -16.38 20.97 -9.84
N ASP A 331 -16.62 20.96 -8.53
CA ASP A 331 -15.59 20.60 -7.57
C ASP A 331 -15.42 19.07 -7.56
N PHE A 332 -14.33 18.58 -8.15
CA PHE A 332 -14.03 17.15 -8.24
C PHE A 332 -13.73 16.50 -6.87
N GLU A 333 -13.29 17.27 -5.87
CA GLU A 333 -13.04 16.74 -4.52
C GLU A 333 -14.35 16.42 -3.76
N ALA A 334 -15.44 17.11 -4.08
CA ALA A 334 -16.69 17.01 -3.34
C ALA A 334 -17.40 15.63 -3.52
N PRO A 335 -17.57 15.07 -4.73
CA PRO A 335 -18.10 13.72 -4.92
C PRO A 335 -17.24 12.61 -4.32
N LEU A 336 -15.91 12.77 -4.36
CA LEU A 336 -14.98 11.81 -3.79
C LEU A 336 -15.08 11.82 -2.25
N THR A 337 -15.15 13.01 -1.65
CA THR A 337 -15.43 13.18 -0.22
C THR A 337 -16.78 12.57 0.15
N ALA A 338 -17.82 12.86 -0.62
CA ALA A 338 -19.15 12.31 -0.38
C ALA A 338 -19.17 10.78 -0.44
N LEU A 339 -18.45 10.17 -1.39
CA LEU A 339 -18.34 8.71 -1.48
C LEU A 339 -17.73 8.10 -0.21
N VAL A 340 -16.65 8.69 0.31
CA VAL A 340 -16.00 8.24 1.55
C VAL A 340 -16.98 8.29 2.73
N TRP A 341 -17.70 9.40 2.90
CA TRP A 341 -18.68 9.55 3.98
C TRP A 341 -19.90 8.65 3.83
N ILE A 342 -20.48 8.54 2.63
CA ILE A 342 -21.64 7.67 2.36
C ILE A 342 -21.27 6.22 2.68
N THR A 343 -20.09 5.77 2.23
CA THR A 343 -19.59 4.41 2.49
C THR A 343 -19.38 4.17 3.98
N SER A 344 -18.80 5.13 4.70
CA SER A 344 -18.58 5.02 6.15
C SER A 344 -19.89 4.88 6.92
N ILE A 345 -20.85 5.77 6.67
CA ILE A 345 -22.14 5.77 7.37
C ILE A 345 -22.89 4.46 7.08
N LEU A 346 -22.94 4.05 5.80
CA LEU A 346 -23.60 2.81 5.42
C LEU A 346 -22.93 1.58 6.05
N SER A 347 -21.60 1.55 6.09
CA SER A 347 -20.84 0.45 6.68
C SER A 347 -21.00 0.37 8.20
N ILE A 348 -21.08 1.51 8.91
CA ILE A 348 -21.42 1.54 10.34
C ILE A 348 -22.83 0.97 10.56
N ILE A 349 -23.84 1.42 9.81
CA ILE A 349 -25.20 0.90 9.94
C ILE A 349 -25.24 -0.61 9.73
N ILE A 350 -24.62 -1.10 8.65
CA ILE A 350 -24.57 -2.54 8.35
C ILE A 350 -23.77 -3.31 9.39
N THR A 351 -22.74 -2.72 10.01
CA THR A 351 -22.00 -3.36 11.11
C THR A 351 -22.90 -3.68 12.29
N PHE A 352 -23.73 -2.72 12.73
CA PHE A 352 -24.68 -2.97 13.81
C PHE A 352 -25.75 -3.99 13.41
N VAL A 353 -26.32 -3.86 12.21
CA VAL A 353 -27.36 -4.78 11.72
C VAL A 353 -26.83 -6.21 11.61
N ALA A 354 -25.67 -6.41 10.98
CA ALA A 354 -25.07 -7.71 10.80
C ALA A 354 -24.64 -8.33 12.14
N SER A 355 -24.04 -7.54 13.03
CA SER A 355 -23.63 -8.04 14.34
C SER A 355 -24.84 -8.46 15.18
N TYR A 356 -25.95 -7.73 15.14
CA TYR A 356 -27.19 -8.14 15.81
C TYR A 356 -27.70 -9.49 15.30
N PHE A 357 -27.68 -9.73 13.98
CA PHE A 357 -28.18 -11.00 13.42
C PHE A 357 -27.22 -12.18 13.58
N LEU A 358 -25.91 -11.94 13.67
CA LEU A 358 -24.89 -12.99 13.70
C LEU A 358 -24.43 -13.35 15.11
N ILE A 359 -24.38 -12.37 16.01
CA ILE A 359 -23.81 -12.50 17.35
C ILE A 359 -24.66 -11.79 18.43
N GLY A 360 -25.91 -11.44 18.12
CA GLY A 360 -26.79 -10.70 19.04
C GLY A 360 -27.27 -11.50 20.24
N ASP A 361 -27.15 -12.82 20.19
CA ASP A 361 -27.47 -13.77 21.25
C ASP A 361 -26.30 -14.00 22.22
N LEU A 362 -25.11 -13.44 21.93
CA LEU A 362 -23.99 -13.47 22.86
C LEU A 362 -24.28 -12.67 24.13
N GLN A 363 -23.69 -13.13 25.24
CA GLN A 363 -23.85 -12.50 26.56
C GLN A 363 -23.32 -11.06 26.59
N ASP A 364 -23.80 -10.29 27.58
CA ASP A 364 -23.34 -8.93 27.90
C ASP A 364 -23.44 -7.92 26.73
N ASP A 365 -24.38 -8.15 25.81
CA ASP A 365 -24.57 -7.32 24.61
C ASP A 365 -23.26 -7.11 23.82
N LEU A 366 -22.43 -8.15 23.77
CA LEU A 366 -21.11 -8.09 23.15
C LEU A 366 -21.15 -7.59 21.70
N TRP A 367 -22.22 -7.92 20.97
CA TRP A 367 -22.44 -7.45 19.60
C TRP A 367 -22.44 -5.91 19.49
N ILE A 368 -22.96 -5.20 20.49
CA ILE A 368 -22.95 -3.73 20.55
C ILE A 368 -21.52 -3.24 20.72
N THR A 369 -20.81 -3.79 21.70
CA THR A 369 -19.44 -3.42 22.03
C THR A 369 -18.52 -3.62 20.82
N LEU A 370 -18.57 -4.79 20.18
CA LEU A 370 -17.77 -5.08 18.99
C LEU A 370 -18.16 -4.20 17.80
N SER A 371 -19.45 -3.89 17.62
CA SER A 371 -19.92 -2.96 16.58
C SER A 371 -19.40 -1.54 16.80
N ILE A 372 -19.38 -1.05 18.05
CA ILE A 372 -18.83 0.26 18.41
C ILE A 372 -17.33 0.32 18.08
N ILE A 373 -16.58 -0.72 18.44
CA ILE A 373 -15.14 -0.81 18.19
C ILE A 373 -14.84 -0.76 16.67
N ILE A 374 -15.52 -1.59 15.87
CA ILE A 374 -15.39 -1.57 14.41
C ILE A 374 -15.78 -0.19 13.86
N SER A 375 -16.80 0.45 14.43
CA SER A 375 -17.26 1.77 14.01
C SER A 375 -16.21 2.86 14.23
N PHE A 376 -15.37 2.78 15.27
CA PHE A 376 -14.22 3.68 15.41
C PHE A 376 -13.23 3.51 14.26
N GLY A 377 -12.97 2.28 13.82
CA GLY A 377 -12.17 2.02 12.62
C GLY A 377 -12.78 2.62 11.36
N THR A 378 -14.06 2.33 11.09
CA THR A 378 -14.78 2.83 9.91
C THR A 378 -14.83 4.36 9.90
N LEU A 379 -15.08 4.99 11.06
CA LEU A 379 -15.05 6.43 11.24
C LEU A 379 -13.65 6.99 10.98
N GLY A 380 -12.60 6.29 11.43
CA GLY A 380 -11.22 6.66 11.14
C GLY A 380 -10.93 6.76 9.65
N ALA A 381 -11.43 5.82 8.86
CA ALA A 381 -11.25 5.85 7.42
C ALA A 381 -11.99 7.03 6.73
N ALA A 382 -12.94 7.71 7.38
CA ALA A 382 -13.51 8.99 6.91
C ALA A 382 -12.82 10.23 7.50
N LEU A 383 -12.48 10.21 8.79
CA LEU A 383 -11.88 11.36 9.48
C LEU A 383 -10.44 11.62 9.05
N ILE A 384 -9.63 10.58 8.87
CA ILE A 384 -8.22 10.70 8.48
C ILE A 384 -8.07 11.44 7.13
N PRO A 385 -8.86 11.10 6.08
CA PRO A 385 -8.89 11.89 4.85
C PRO A 385 -9.21 13.37 5.06
N GLU A 386 -10.22 13.71 5.87
CA GLU A 386 -10.58 15.10 6.15
C GLU A 386 -9.43 15.87 6.81
N PHE A 387 -8.78 15.28 7.82
CA PHE A 387 -7.63 15.90 8.46
C PHE A 387 -6.44 16.02 7.51
N THR A 388 -6.24 15.06 6.61
CA THR A 388 -5.17 15.12 5.60
C THR A 388 -5.38 16.27 4.62
N LYS A 389 -6.63 16.49 4.16
CA LYS A 389 -6.98 17.61 3.25
C LYS A 389 -6.64 18.98 3.82
N ILE A 390 -6.65 19.16 5.14
CA ILE A 390 -6.26 20.42 5.80
C ILE A 390 -4.80 20.80 5.46
N PHE A 391 -3.95 19.82 5.16
CA PHE A 391 -2.53 20.03 4.87
C PHE A 391 -2.19 19.90 3.38
N THR A 392 -2.96 19.12 2.62
CA THR A 392 -2.59 18.76 1.24
C THR A 392 -3.50 19.35 0.17
N SER A 393 -4.77 19.69 0.45
CA SER A 393 -5.68 20.17 -0.61
C SER A 393 -5.20 21.51 -1.20
N PRO A 394 -5.36 21.75 -2.53
CA PRO A 394 -5.08 23.06 -3.15
C PRO A 394 -5.81 24.22 -2.49
N LYS A 395 -6.98 23.95 -1.87
CA LYS A 395 -7.82 24.94 -1.18
C LYS A 395 -7.43 25.15 0.28
N SER A 396 -6.40 24.45 0.76
CA SER A 396 -6.01 24.48 2.17
C SER A 396 -5.11 25.68 2.49
N LYS A 397 -5.21 26.18 3.72
CA LYS A 397 -4.33 27.26 4.20
C LYS A 397 -2.86 26.86 4.24
N HIS A 398 -2.57 25.58 4.44
CA HIS A 398 -1.18 25.10 4.46
C HIS A 398 -0.57 25.11 3.06
N VAL A 399 -1.30 24.73 2.02
CA VAL A 399 -0.82 24.83 0.63
C VAL A 399 -0.68 26.29 0.21
N ASP A 400 -1.62 27.15 0.56
CA ASP A 400 -1.53 28.60 0.33
C ASP A 400 -0.28 29.23 0.98
N GLU A 401 0.06 28.79 2.21
CA GLU A 401 1.31 29.19 2.87
C GLU A 401 2.56 28.68 2.12
N VAL A 402 2.53 27.48 1.54
CA VAL A 402 3.65 26.98 0.70
C VAL A 402 3.81 27.85 -0.55
N VAL A 403 2.72 28.24 -1.21
CA VAL A 403 2.76 29.14 -2.38
C VAL A 403 3.29 30.52 -1.98
N THR A 404 2.81 31.09 -0.88
CA THR A 404 3.26 32.38 -0.35
C THR A 404 4.75 32.34 -0.01
N ALA A 405 5.20 31.32 0.72
CA ALA A 405 6.60 31.13 1.07
C ALA A 405 7.49 30.98 -0.18
N SER A 406 7.01 30.27 -1.20
CA SER A 406 7.71 30.11 -2.48
C SER A 406 7.89 31.44 -3.21
N LYS A 407 6.89 32.32 -3.15
CA LYS A 407 6.94 33.65 -3.74
C LYS A 407 7.94 34.56 -3.05
N GLU A 408 8.00 34.52 -1.73
CA GLU A 408 8.83 35.43 -0.93
C GLU A 408 10.30 34.99 -0.80
N GLY A 409 10.58 33.68 -0.84
CA GLY A 409 11.94 33.18 -0.62
C GLY A 409 12.38 32.02 -1.51
N GLY A 410 11.66 31.77 -2.60
CA GLY A 410 11.98 30.73 -3.58
C GLY A 410 12.06 29.33 -2.96
N ALA A 411 12.81 28.45 -3.62
CA ALA A 411 12.86 27.02 -3.29
C ALA A 411 13.24 26.73 -1.83
N SER A 412 14.08 27.57 -1.19
CA SER A 412 14.46 27.36 0.20
C SER A 412 13.25 27.47 1.14
N LEU A 413 12.43 28.50 0.98
CA LEU A 413 11.23 28.67 1.80
C LEU A 413 10.11 27.72 1.36
N THR A 414 10.03 27.35 0.08
CA THR A 414 9.16 26.27 -0.41
C THR A 414 9.39 24.99 0.38
N ILE A 415 10.64 24.52 0.45
CA ILE A 415 10.99 23.29 1.17
C ILE A 415 10.67 23.44 2.66
N LEU A 416 11.07 24.53 3.31
CA LEU A 416 10.77 24.70 4.74
C LEU A 416 9.26 24.70 5.02
N SER A 417 8.45 25.32 4.18
CA SER A 417 6.99 25.39 4.36
C SER A 417 6.31 24.01 4.22
N GLY A 418 6.71 23.19 3.24
CA GLY A 418 6.18 21.82 3.14
C GLY A 418 6.60 20.92 4.31
N LEU A 419 7.82 21.08 4.85
CA LEU A 419 8.23 20.41 6.08
C LEU A 419 7.37 20.84 7.29
N VAL A 420 6.98 22.11 7.37
CA VAL A 420 6.04 22.61 8.38
C VAL A 420 4.69 21.91 8.23
N ALA A 421 4.11 21.88 7.03
CA ALA A 421 2.85 21.18 6.77
C ALA A 421 2.92 19.69 7.17
N GLY A 422 3.99 18.99 6.78
CA GLY A 422 4.22 17.60 7.16
C GLY A 422 4.26 17.39 8.67
N ASN A 423 5.05 18.18 9.41
CA ASN A 423 5.20 18.02 10.85
C ASN A 423 3.90 18.30 11.62
N PHE A 424 3.19 19.37 11.26
CA PHE A 424 1.89 19.68 11.87
C PHE A 424 0.86 18.59 11.55
N SER A 425 0.86 18.07 10.33
CA SER A 425 -0.05 16.99 9.96
C SER A 425 0.21 15.70 10.76
N ALA A 426 1.47 15.35 11.01
CA ALA A 426 1.84 14.18 11.79
C ALA A 426 1.34 14.28 13.24
N PHE A 427 1.42 15.47 13.85
CA PHE A 427 0.85 15.71 15.17
C PHE A 427 -0.67 15.52 15.19
N TRP A 428 -1.40 16.22 14.30
CA TRP A 428 -2.87 16.21 14.33
C TRP A 428 -3.44 14.86 13.95
N LEU A 429 -2.90 14.19 12.93
CA LEU A 429 -3.32 12.83 12.58
C LEU A 429 -2.95 11.83 13.68
N GLY A 430 -1.81 11.99 14.36
CA GLY A 430 -1.47 11.21 15.55
C GLY A 430 -2.53 11.35 16.65
N MET A 431 -3.03 12.56 16.90
CA MET A 431 -4.11 12.80 17.86
C MET A 431 -5.44 12.19 17.41
N VAL A 432 -5.72 12.14 16.10
CA VAL A 432 -6.89 11.43 15.56
C VAL A 432 -6.77 9.93 15.82
N PHE A 433 -5.63 9.30 15.50
CA PHE A 433 -5.37 7.89 15.80
C PHE A 433 -5.51 7.60 17.31
N PHE A 434 -4.92 8.45 18.15
CA PHE A 434 -5.06 8.36 19.61
C PHE A 434 -6.53 8.40 20.03
N GLY A 435 -7.32 9.37 19.54
CA GLY A 435 -8.74 9.50 19.92
C GLY A 435 -9.58 8.29 19.51
N LEU A 436 -9.36 7.75 18.31
CA LEU A 436 -10.06 6.56 17.81
C LEU A 436 -9.69 5.31 18.60
N MET A 437 -8.39 5.08 18.82
CA MET A 437 -7.90 3.94 19.61
C MET A 437 -8.32 4.06 21.07
N TYR A 438 -8.28 5.26 21.65
CA TYR A 438 -8.75 5.50 23.02
C TYR A 438 -10.24 5.22 23.17
N GLY A 439 -11.07 5.64 22.21
CA GLY A 439 -12.49 5.31 22.17
C GLY A 439 -12.74 3.80 22.13
N ALA A 440 -11.99 3.08 21.28
CA ALA A 440 -12.05 1.62 21.21
C ALA A 440 -11.55 0.94 22.50
N TYR A 441 -10.51 1.47 23.15
CA TYR A 441 -10.04 1.02 24.45
C TYR A 441 -11.13 1.14 25.53
N VAL A 442 -11.76 2.32 25.63
CA VAL A 442 -12.84 2.56 26.59
C VAL A 442 -14.01 1.61 26.32
N ALA A 443 -14.40 1.42 25.07
CA ALA A 443 -15.44 0.46 24.69
C ALA A 443 -15.04 -0.99 25.04
N SER A 444 -13.77 -1.36 24.86
CA SER A 444 -13.30 -2.72 25.16
C SER A 444 -13.40 -3.10 26.64
N GLY A 445 -13.48 -2.12 27.55
CA GLY A 445 -13.57 -2.38 28.99
C GLY A 445 -14.89 -3.04 29.44
N SER A 446 -15.90 -3.10 28.58
CA SER A 446 -17.13 -3.87 28.83
C SER A 446 -17.00 -5.35 28.44
N ILE A 447 -15.93 -5.76 27.76
CA ILE A 447 -15.70 -7.17 27.38
C ILE A 447 -15.25 -7.93 28.64
N PRO A 448 -15.95 -9.00 29.06
CA PRO A 448 -15.56 -9.77 30.23
C PRO A 448 -14.18 -10.40 30.04
N GLY A 449 -13.27 -10.22 30.99
CA GLY A 449 -11.90 -10.78 30.92
C GLY A 449 -11.89 -12.31 30.83
N GLU A 450 -12.85 -12.99 31.47
CA GLU A 450 -13.00 -14.46 31.38
C GLU A 450 -13.36 -14.95 29.96
N MET A 451 -13.92 -14.05 29.13
CA MET A 451 -14.31 -14.36 27.75
C MET A 451 -13.15 -14.16 26.76
N MET A 452 -12.30 -13.15 27.00
CA MET A 452 -11.21 -12.79 26.12
C MET A 452 -10.08 -12.12 26.89
N ASP A 453 -8.93 -12.80 26.95
CA ASP A 453 -7.71 -12.21 27.47
C ASP A 453 -7.26 -11.05 26.57
N TYR A 454 -6.79 -9.96 27.19
CA TYR A 454 -6.29 -8.77 26.51
C TYR A 454 -7.27 -8.15 25.49
N HIS A 455 -8.55 -8.08 25.85
CA HIS A 455 -9.65 -7.50 25.05
C HIS A 455 -9.33 -6.12 24.41
N THR A 456 -8.47 -5.30 25.02
CA THR A 456 -8.05 -4.02 24.45
C THR A 456 -7.22 -4.17 23.18
N ILE A 457 -6.33 -5.16 23.11
CA ILE A 457 -5.51 -5.37 21.92
C ILE A 457 -6.36 -5.94 20.78
N PHE A 458 -7.33 -6.79 21.11
CA PHE A 458 -8.35 -7.21 20.16
C PHE A 458 -9.11 -6.02 19.58
N ALA A 459 -9.51 -5.09 20.47
CA ALA A 459 -10.23 -3.91 20.06
C ALA A 459 -9.42 -3.03 19.10
N PHE A 460 -8.11 -2.91 19.31
CA PHE A 460 -7.23 -2.24 18.34
C PHE A 460 -7.22 -2.97 17.00
N GLY A 461 -7.11 -4.30 16.98
CA GLY A 461 -7.24 -5.08 15.75
C GLY A 461 -8.56 -4.84 15.01
N LEU A 462 -9.66 -4.73 15.75
CA LEU A 462 -10.97 -4.41 15.18
C LEU A 462 -11.10 -2.96 14.70
N VAL A 463 -10.30 -2.01 15.23
CA VAL A 463 -10.18 -0.67 14.64
C VAL A 463 -9.49 -0.75 13.28
N ALA A 464 -8.38 -1.49 13.15
CA ALA A 464 -7.75 -1.71 11.85
C ALA A 464 -8.73 -2.37 10.87
N PHE A 465 -9.47 -3.39 11.33
CA PHE A 465 -10.53 -4.05 10.57
C PHE A 465 -11.61 -3.07 10.10
N GLY A 466 -12.10 -2.20 10.97
CA GLY A 466 -13.12 -1.22 10.63
C GLY A 466 -12.64 -0.23 9.57
N MET A 467 -11.35 0.15 9.58
CA MET A 467 -10.78 0.98 8.51
C MET A 467 -10.84 0.27 7.13
N LEU A 468 -10.76 -1.06 7.11
CA LEU A 468 -10.98 -1.88 5.91
C LEU A 468 -12.46 -2.00 5.53
N GLY A 469 -13.39 -1.48 6.33
CA GLY A 469 -14.80 -1.35 5.95
C GLY A 469 -15.04 -0.58 4.65
N MET A 470 -14.07 0.25 4.27
CA MET A 470 -14.13 1.09 3.07
C MET A 470 -13.14 0.69 1.99
N GLY A 471 -12.50 -0.47 2.04
CA GLY A 471 -11.35 -0.71 1.15
C GLY A 471 -11.64 -0.68 -0.34
N PRO A 472 -12.78 -1.18 -0.90
CA PRO A 472 -13.03 -1.00 -2.33
C PRO A 472 -13.08 0.48 -2.72
N VAL A 473 -13.64 1.33 -1.84
CA VAL A 473 -13.74 2.78 -2.04
C VAL A 473 -12.40 3.48 -1.79
N THR A 474 -11.63 3.07 -0.79
CA THR A 474 -10.30 3.59 -0.50
C THR A 474 -9.37 3.38 -1.68
N ILE A 475 -9.38 2.17 -2.24
CA ILE A 475 -8.63 1.85 -3.46
C ILE A 475 -9.18 2.61 -4.66
N ALA A 476 -10.50 2.81 -4.74
CA ALA A 476 -11.09 3.56 -5.85
C ALA A 476 -10.67 5.03 -5.88
N VAL A 477 -10.62 5.69 -4.72
CA VAL A 477 -10.19 7.09 -4.62
C VAL A 477 -8.67 7.24 -4.75
N ASP A 478 -7.88 6.24 -4.33
CA ASP A 478 -6.43 6.24 -4.56
C ASP A 478 -6.11 6.03 -6.06
N SER A 479 -6.75 5.02 -6.67
CA SER A 479 -6.59 4.71 -8.10
C SER A 479 -7.15 5.80 -9.03
N TYR A 480 -7.94 6.73 -8.49
CA TYR A 480 -8.43 7.90 -9.24
C TYR A 480 -7.26 8.73 -9.76
N GLY A 481 -6.27 9.03 -8.90
CA GLY A 481 -5.13 9.90 -9.22
C GLY A 481 -4.32 9.44 -10.43
N PRO A 482 -3.77 8.21 -10.44
CA PRO A 482 -2.97 7.72 -11.58
C PRO A 482 -3.73 7.68 -12.91
N VAL A 483 -5.06 7.58 -12.88
CA VAL A 483 -5.88 7.63 -14.11
C VAL A 483 -6.00 9.05 -14.61
N THR A 484 -6.23 10.02 -13.73
CA THR A 484 -6.37 11.44 -14.10
C THR A 484 -5.05 12.03 -14.58
N ASP A 485 -3.96 11.70 -13.89
CA ASP A 485 -2.60 12.12 -14.21
C ASP A 485 -2.21 11.67 -15.64
N ASN A 486 -2.28 10.35 -15.89
CA ASN A 486 -2.00 9.84 -17.24
C ASN A 486 -2.99 10.28 -18.31
N ALA A 487 -4.23 10.66 -17.95
CA ALA A 487 -5.16 11.20 -18.93
C ALA A 487 -4.66 12.56 -19.45
N GLN A 488 -4.05 13.37 -18.58
CA GLN A 488 -3.38 14.61 -18.97
C GLN A 488 -2.18 14.33 -19.88
N SER A 489 -1.25 13.44 -19.48
CA SER A 489 -0.09 13.14 -20.32
C SER A 489 -0.48 12.53 -21.67
N ILE A 490 -1.47 11.62 -21.71
CA ILE A 490 -1.96 11.06 -22.97
C ILE A 490 -2.55 12.13 -23.88
N TYR A 491 -3.23 13.14 -23.31
CA TYR A 491 -3.75 14.24 -24.10
C TYR A 491 -2.63 14.98 -24.84
N GLU A 492 -1.57 15.38 -24.13
CA GLU A 492 -0.41 16.08 -24.70
C GLU A 492 0.41 15.19 -25.64
N LEU A 493 0.74 13.97 -25.22
CA LEU A 493 1.49 12.97 -26.00
C LEU A 493 0.81 12.55 -27.31
N SER A 494 -0.52 12.65 -27.36
CA SER A 494 -1.28 12.26 -28.55
C SER A 494 -1.17 13.25 -29.71
N LEU A 495 -0.61 14.45 -29.48
CA LEU A 495 -0.49 15.53 -30.46
C LEU A 495 -1.83 15.87 -31.15
N ILE A 496 -2.95 15.60 -30.47
CA ILE A 496 -4.31 15.80 -31.02
C ILE A 496 -4.57 17.27 -31.40
N GLU A 497 -3.80 18.20 -30.83
CA GLU A 497 -3.89 19.63 -31.11
C GLU A 497 -3.02 20.12 -32.29
N GLU A 498 -2.09 19.35 -32.85
CA GLU A 498 -1.21 19.84 -33.93
C GLU A 498 -2.01 20.20 -35.20
N ASN A 499 -3.04 19.41 -35.52
CA ASN A 499 -3.92 19.63 -36.67
C ASN A 499 -5.37 19.83 -36.22
N LYS A 500 -5.64 20.88 -35.42
CA LYS A 500 -6.98 21.13 -34.81
C LYS A 500 -8.13 21.06 -35.80
N GLU A 501 -8.00 21.68 -36.98
CA GLU A 501 -9.09 21.70 -37.97
C GLU A 501 -9.40 20.32 -38.56
N GLU A 502 -8.37 19.52 -38.83
CA GLU A 502 -8.54 18.18 -39.38
C GLU A 502 -9.12 17.24 -38.33
N ASN A 503 -8.55 17.28 -37.11
CA ASN A 503 -9.01 16.47 -35.99
C ASN A 503 -10.43 16.88 -35.54
N GLU A 504 -10.78 18.16 -35.58
CA GLU A 504 -12.15 18.62 -35.33
C GLU A 504 -13.14 18.01 -36.33
N LYS A 505 -12.85 18.08 -37.63
CA LYS A 505 -13.70 17.46 -38.67
C LYS A 505 -13.78 15.94 -38.53
N ALA A 506 -12.66 15.28 -38.22
CA ALA A 506 -12.62 13.84 -38.00
C ALA A 506 -13.46 13.46 -36.77
N ILE A 507 -13.31 14.18 -35.66
CA ILE A 507 -14.04 13.92 -34.42
C ILE A 507 -15.54 14.17 -34.60
N GLU A 508 -15.94 15.27 -35.25
CA GLU A 508 -17.35 15.54 -35.53
C GLU A 508 -17.97 14.46 -36.42
N LYS A 509 -17.23 14.00 -37.44
CA LYS A 509 -17.69 12.96 -38.38
C LYS A 509 -17.79 11.57 -37.73
N GLU A 510 -16.79 11.18 -36.94
CA GLU A 510 -16.66 9.83 -36.40
C GLU A 510 -17.38 9.65 -35.05
N PHE A 511 -17.43 10.71 -34.22
CA PHE A 511 -17.93 10.65 -32.84
C PHE A 511 -19.11 11.58 -32.57
N GLY A 512 -19.46 12.48 -33.48
CA GLY A 512 -20.70 13.26 -33.43
C GLY A 512 -20.72 14.39 -32.40
N PHE A 513 -19.56 14.89 -31.97
CA PHE A 513 -19.47 16.08 -31.10
C PHE A 513 -18.34 17.00 -31.57
N LYS A 514 -18.47 18.29 -31.26
CA LYS A 514 -17.43 19.29 -31.49
C LYS A 514 -16.47 19.33 -30.30
N PRO A 515 -15.15 19.16 -30.49
CA PRO A 515 -14.18 19.21 -29.40
C PRO A 515 -14.03 20.62 -28.80
N ASP A 516 -13.92 20.69 -27.47
CA ASP A 516 -13.57 21.91 -26.72
C ASP A 516 -12.14 21.77 -26.16
N TRP A 517 -11.16 22.37 -26.86
CA TRP A 517 -9.73 22.25 -26.55
C TRP A 517 -9.34 22.95 -25.24
N GLU A 518 -9.94 24.09 -24.94
CA GLU A 518 -9.60 24.89 -23.75
C GLU A 518 -10.16 24.25 -22.48
N LYS A 519 -11.44 23.87 -22.50
CA LYS A 519 -12.06 23.19 -21.35
C LYS A 519 -11.50 21.79 -21.12
N ALA A 520 -11.07 21.10 -22.18
CA ALA A 520 -10.43 19.79 -22.05
C ALA A 520 -9.20 19.85 -21.12
N LYS A 521 -8.28 20.80 -21.36
CA LYS A 521 -7.07 20.97 -20.55
C LYS A 521 -7.40 21.35 -19.12
N LEU A 522 -8.24 22.37 -18.94
CA LEU A 522 -8.64 22.83 -17.61
C LEU A 522 -9.24 21.70 -16.78
N TYR A 523 -10.16 20.92 -17.35
CA TYR A 523 -10.77 19.83 -16.60
C TYR A 523 -9.79 18.69 -16.31
N LEU A 524 -8.84 18.39 -17.19
CA LEU A 524 -7.81 17.39 -16.92
C LEU A 524 -6.93 17.83 -15.75
N GLU A 525 -6.44 19.07 -15.76
CA GLU A 525 -5.62 19.65 -14.69
C GLU A 525 -6.36 19.76 -13.34
N GLU A 526 -7.63 20.21 -13.35
CA GLU A 526 -8.48 20.25 -12.14
C GLU A 526 -8.76 18.85 -11.56
N ASN A 527 -8.92 17.85 -12.44
CA ASN A 527 -9.11 16.46 -12.01
C ASN A 527 -7.85 15.87 -11.40
N ASP A 528 -6.70 16.18 -11.98
CA ASP A 528 -5.40 15.75 -11.47
C ASP A 528 -5.14 16.32 -10.07
N GLY A 529 -5.41 17.62 -9.86
CA GLY A 529 -5.34 18.23 -8.52
C GLY A 529 -6.23 17.54 -7.48
N ALA A 530 -7.46 17.16 -7.86
CA ALA A 530 -8.32 16.36 -7.00
C ALA A 530 -7.77 14.94 -6.79
N GLY A 531 -7.20 14.34 -7.82
CA GLY A 531 -6.51 13.06 -7.78
C GLY A 531 -5.36 13.06 -6.77
N ASN A 532 -4.52 14.10 -6.78
CA ASN A 532 -3.41 14.28 -5.85
C ASN A 532 -3.88 14.41 -4.39
N THR A 533 -4.96 15.16 -4.15
CA THR A 533 -5.59 15.22 -2.83
C THR A 533 -6.02 13.82 -2.37
N PHE A 534 -6.74 13.06 -3.20
CA PHE A 534 -7.28 11.76 -2.77
C PHE A 534 -6.22 10.66 -2.66
N LYS A 535 -5.22 10.65 -3.56
CA LYS A 535 -3.99 9.87 -3.42
C LYS A 535 -3.31 10.17 -2.08
N ALA A 536 -3.19 11.44 -1.70
CA ALA A 536 -2.63 11.82 -0.40
C ALA A 536 -3.49 11.35 0.78
N THR A 537 -4.82 11.45 0.70
CA THR A 537 -5.71 11.04 1.80
C THR A 537 -5.76 9.53 2.05
N ALA A 538 -5.62 8.70 1.01
CA ALA A 538 -5.62 7.25 1.15
C ALA A 538 -4.39 6.73 1.88
N LYS A 539 -3.23 7.38 1.71
CA LYS A 539 -1.94 6.94 2.29
C LYS A 539 -1.97 6.85 3.82
N PRO A 540 -2.38 7.89 4.59
CA PRO A 540 -2.54 7.80 6.04
C PRO A 540 -3.54 6.74 6.51
N VAL A 541 -4.60 6.46 5.73
CA VAL A 541 -5.55 5.39 6.06
C VAL A 541 -4.86 4.03 5.97
N LEU A 542 -4.17 3.75 4.87
CA LEU A 542 -3.46 2.49 4.65
C LEU A 542 -2.36 2.25 5.70
N ILE A 543 -1.51 3.23 5.99
CA ILE A 543 -0.49 3.09 7.06
C ILE A 543 -1.13 2.95 8.44
N GLY A 544 -2.25 3.62 8.70
CA GLY A 544 -3.02 3.48 9.94
C GLY A 544 -3.46 2.04 10.17
N THR A 545 -4.00 1.40 9.14
CA THR A 545 -4.38 -0.03 9.22
C THR A 545 -3.18 -0.93 9.50
N ALA A 546 -2.02 -0.61 8.93
CA ALA A 546 -0.77 -1.36 9.13
C ALA A 546 -0.30 -1.32 10.57
N VAL A 547 -0.29 -0.14 11.17
CA VAL A 547 0.24 0.10 12.52
C VAL A 547 -0.70 -0.46 13.57
N VAL A 548 -2.00 -0.19 13.41
CA VAL A 548 -3.03 -0.72 14.31
C VAL A 548 -3.11 -2.24 14.17
N GLY A 549 -3.06 -2.79 12.95
CA GLY A 549 -3.05 -4.24 12.70
C GLY A 549 -1.78 -4.95 13.15
N ALA A 550 -0.60 -4.33 12.97
CA ALA A 550 0.66 -4.84 13.50
C ALA A 550 0.63 -4.96 15.02
N THR A 551 -0.08 -4.07 15.72
CA THR A 551 -0.27 -4.17 17.19
C THR A 551 -0.94 -5.50 17.58
N THR A 552 -1.93 -5.94 16.80
CA THR A 552 -2.60 -7.24 17.02
C THR A 552 -1.67 -8.42 16.77
N MET A 553 -0.85 -8.38 15.72
CA MET A 553 0.11 -9.46 15.42
C MET A 553 1.28 -9.52 16.41
N ILE A 554 1.77 -8.36 16.85
CA ILE A 554 2.78 -8.29 17.91
C ILE A 554 2.24 -8.98 19.16
N PHE A 555 0.95 -8.86 19.42
CA PHE A 555 0.34 -9.52 20.56
C PHE A 555 0.16 -11.04 20.41
N SER A 556 -0.10 -11.55 19.20
CA SER A 556 -0.02 -12.99 18.94
C SER A 556 1.34 -13.55 19.38
N LEU A 557 2.43 -12.84 19.03
CA LEU A 557 3.77 -13.18 19.51
C LEU A 557 3.90 -13.15 21.04
N ILE A 558 3.25 -12.20 21.71
CA ILE A 558 3.22 -12.13 23.18
C ILE A 558 2.57 -13.38 23.78
N LEU A 559 1.45 -13.84 23.21
CA LEU A 559 0.78 -15.07 23.64
C LEU A 559 1.62 -16.32 23.35
N VAL A 560 2.33 -16.36 22.23
CA VAL A 560 3.30 -17.43 21.95
C VAL A 560 4.39 -17.48 23.02
N LEU A 561 4.97 -16.34 23.40
CA LEU A 561 5.96 -16.31 24.47
C LEU A 561 5.40 -16.83 25.80
N LYS A 562 4.16 -16.46 26.14
CA LYS A 562 3.48 -16.98 27.34
C LYS A 562 3.36 -18.50 27.29
N ASN A 563 2.87 -19.03 26.18
CA ASN A 563 2.61 -20.46 26.02
C ASN A 563 3.88 -21.32 25.92
N VAL A 564 4.92 -20.81 25.25
CA VAL A 564 6.17 -21.55 25.00
C VAL A 564 7.16 -21.41 26.14
N LEU A 565 7.31 -20.21 26.71
CA LEU A 565 8.30 -19.93 27.76
C LEU A 565 7.71 -20.04 29.18
N GLY A 566 6.39 -20.11 29.32
CA GLY A 566 5.71 -20.19 30.62
C GLY A 566 5.87 -18.92 31.46
N VAL A 567 6.10 -17.77 30.83
CA VAL A 567 6.26 -16.47 31.49
C VAL A 567 5.02 -15.62 31.35
N GLU A 568 4.68 -14.85 32.38
CA GLU A 568 3.66 -13.82 32.26
C GLU A 568 4.23 -12.64 31.44
N PRO A 569 3.61 -12.28 30.31
CA PRO A 569 4.10 -11.22 29.42
C PRO A 569 4.48 -9.93 30.12
N GLU A 570 3.69 -9.48 31.09
CA GLU A 570 3.88 -8.22 31.82
C GLU A 570 5.24 -8.16 32.55
N THR A 571 5.77 -9.32 32.96
CA THR A 571 7.06 -9.43 33.65
C THR A 571 8.25 -9.23 32.72
N VAL A 572 8.07 -9.52 31.43
CA VAL A 572 9.10 -9.39 30.39
C VAL A 572 8.93 -8.08 29.62
N LEU A 573 7.68 -7.72 29.30
CA LEU A 573 7.28 -6.59 28.46
C LEU A 573 6.98 -5.36 29.30
N ASN A 574 8.02 -4.77 29.87
CA ASN A 574 7.91 -3.55 30.66
C ASN A 574 9.10 -2.62 30.41
N LEU A 575 8.92 -1.32 30.72
CA LEU A 575 9.96 -0.31 30.51
C LEU A 575 11.16 -0.45 31.45
N LEU A 576 11.05 -1.22 32.54
CA LEU A 576 12.17 -1.50 33.45
C LEU A 576 13.11 -2.56 32.89
N ASN A 577 12.64 -3.39 31.95
CA ASN A 577 13.47 -4.27 31.16
C ASN A 577 14.32 -3.43 30.17
N PRO A 578 15.66 -3.42 30.26
CA PRO A 578 16.51 -2.62 29.38
C PRO A 578 16.36 -2.99 27.90
N TYR A 579 16.00 -4.24 27.59
CA TYR A 579 15.75 -4.71 26.24
C TYR A 579 14.60 -3.96 25.56
N SER A 580 13.63 -3.44 26.32
CA SER A 580 12.54 -2.62 25.79
C SER A 580 13.05 -1.32 25.15
N ILE A 581 13.90 -0.60 25.89
CA ILE A 581 14.48 0.67 25.42
C ILE A 581 15.42 0.43 24.23
N LEU A 582 16.22 -0.65 24.28
CA LEU A 582 17.09 -1.01 23.17
C LEU A 582 16.29 -1.35 21.91
N GLY A 583 15.20 -2.10 22.05
CA GLY A 583 14.29 -2.41 20.94
C GLY A 583 13.71 -1.14 20.34
N PHE A 584 13.29 -0.19 21.18
CA PHE A 584 12.80 1.11 20.71
C PHE A 584 13.84 1.88 19.90
N LEU A 585 15.08 1.97 20.37
CA LEU A 585 16.16 2.65 19.65
C LEU A 585 16.45 1.98 18.30
N CYS A 586 16.52 0.65 18.28
CA CYS A 586 16.79 -0.11 17.05
C CYS A 586 15.66 0.06 16.02
N GLY A 587 14.40 0.02 16.45
CA GLY A 587 13.27 0.19 15.53
C GLY A 587 13.23 1.59 14.90
N GLY A 588 13.41 2.64 15.70
CA GLY A 588 13.50 4.01 15.21
C GLY A 588 14.66 4.20 14.24
N ALA A 589 15.83 3.63 14.56
CA ALA A 589 17.00 3.68 13.68
C ALA A 589 16.74 3.02 12.31
N VAL A 590 16.04 1.86 12.29
CA VAL A 590 15.69 1.17 11.05
C VAL A 590 14.71 1.98 10.20
N ILE A 591 13.72 2.64 10.80
CA ILE A 591 12.77 3.51 10.06
C ILE A 591 13.51 4.66 9.37
N TYR A 592 14.38 5.38 10.08
CA TYR A 592 15.12 6.50 9.49
C TYR A 592 16.17 6.06 8.47
N TRP A 593 16.81 4.90 8.68
CA TRP A 593 17.67 4.32 7.66
C TRP A 593 16.88 3.96 6.39
N PHE A 594 15.71 3.35 6.54
CA PHE A 594 14.87 2.94 5.42
C PHE A 594 14.46 4.12 4.53
N THR A 595 14.00 5.22 5.13
CA THR A 595 13.62 6.43 4.38
C THR A 595 14.83 7.06 3.68
N GLY A 596 15.99 7.08 4.33
CA GLY A 596 17.24 7.52 3.70
C GLY A 596 17.69 6.62 2.54
N ALA A 597 17.61 5.29 2.71
CA ALA A 597 18.04 4.31 1.70
C ALA A 597 17.15 4.31 0.45
N SER A 598 15.83 4.41 0.64
CA SER A 598 14.87 4.51 -0.47
C SER A 598 15.02 5.84 -1.23
N THR A 599 15.15 6.96 -0.51
CA THR A 599 15.43 8.27 -1.12
C THR A 599 16.75 8.26 -1.90
N GLN A 600 17.83 7.68 -1.34
CA GLN A 600 19.11 7.54 -2.03
C GLN A 600 19.00 6.75 -3.34
N ALA A 601 18.17 5.70 -3.37
CA ALA A 601 17.94 4.91 -4.58
C ALA A 601 17.25 5.74 -5.67
N VAL A 602 16.26 6.55 -5.31
CA VAL A 602 15.59 7.49 -6.21
C VAL A 602 16.58 8.55 -6.71
N THR A 603 17.28 9.26 -5.81
CA THR A 603 18.21 10.33 -6.18
C THR A 603 19.26 9.86 -7.21
N THR A 604 19.80 8.66 -7.02
CA THR A 604 20.87 8.13 -7.87
C THR A 604 20.33 7.63 -9.21
N GLY A 605 19.16 7.01 -9.20
CA GLY A 605 18.48 6.61 -10.42
C GLY A 605 18.05 7.81 -11.25
N ALA A 606 17.47 8.84 -10.61
CA ALA A 606 17.03 10.07 -11.25
C ALA A 606 18.20 10.76 -11.95
N TYR A 607 19.36 10.88 -11.28
CA TYR A 607 20.58 11.39 -11.93
C TYR A 607 20.92 10.63 -13.23
N SER A 608 20.86 9.30 -13.20
CA SER A 608 21.18 8.47 -14.37
C SER A 608 20.15 8.61 -15.49
N ALA A 609 18.86 8.75 -15.14
CA ALA A 609 17.78 9.02 -16.09
C ALA A 609 17.96 10.40 -16.73
N VAL A 610 18.21 11.43 -15.92
CA VAL A 610 18.50 12.80 -16.36
C VAL A 610 19.66 12.85 -17.35
N GLU A 611 20.78 12.19 -17.04
CA GLU A 611 21.94 12.17 -17.95
C GLU A 611 21.60 11.53 -19.30
N TYR A 612 20.82 10.46 -19.29
CA TYR A 612 20.38 9.80 -20.52
C TYR A 612 19.42 10.70 -21.31
N ILE A 613 18.42 11.28 -20.67
CA ILE A 613 17.41 12.13 -21.31
C ILE A 613 18.09 13.35 -21.93
N LYS A 614 18.96 14.06 -21.20
CA LYS A 614 19.73 15.21 -21.72
C LYS A 614 20.53 14.89 -22.97
N LYS A 615 21.11 13.69 -23.08
CA LYS A 615 21.90 13.26 -24.24
C LYS A 615 21.05 12.84 -25.44
N ASN A 616 19.76 12.55 -25.24
CA ASN A 616 18.91 11.92 -26.25
C ASN A 616 17.65 12.72 -26.61
N ILE A 617 17.34 13.79 -25.88
CA ILE A 617 16.29 14.75 -26.25
C ILE A 617 16.76 15.52 -27.50
N ASN A 618 15.88 15.65 -28.48
CA ASN A 618 16.12 16.48 -29.67
C ASN A 618 15.01 17.54 -29.76
N LEU A 619 15.41 18.81 -29.74
CA LEU A 619 14.52 19.96 -29.78
C LEU A 619 14.69 20.79 -31.06
N ASP A 620 15.42 20.27 -32.05
CA ASP A 620 15.56 20.90 -33.37
C ASP A 620 14.17 21.09 -34.03
N GLU A 621 13.99 22.15 -34.83
CA GLU A 621 12.70 22.46 -35.48
C GLU A 621 12.23 21.36 -36.44
N ASP A 622 13.16 20.62 -37.05
CA ASP A 622 12.87 19.53 -37.99
C ASP A 622 12.76 18.15 -37.29
N ALA A 623 12.90 18.09 -35.96
CA ALA A 623 12.83 16.84 -35.22
C ALA A 623 11.40 16.29 -35.21
N ASP A 624 11.27 14.95 -35.29
CA ASP A 624 9.99 14.27 -35.09
C ASP A 624 9.45 14.61 -33.69
N MET A 625 8.27 15.22 -33.66
CA MET A 625 7.58 15.62 -32.43
C MET A 625 7.07 14.40 -31.64
N SER A 626 6.94 13.24 -32.28
CA SER A 626 6.36 12.05 -31.64
C SER A 626 7.29 11.36 -30.64
N ALA A 627 6.69 10.73 -29.63
CA ALA A 627 7.44 10.02 -28.60
C ALA A 627 8.15 8.77 -29.15
N SER A 628 9.48 8.75 -29.04
CA SER A 628 10.29 7.61 -29.47
C SER A 628 10.14 6.42 -28.53
N THR A 629 9.44 5.38 -28.99
CA THR A 629 9.24 4.13 -28.22
C THR A 629 10.55 3.48 -27.79
N GLU A 630 11.59 3.51 -28.64
CA GLU A 630 12.89 2.93 -28.33
C GLU A 630 13.59 3.69 -27.18
N LYS A 631 13.66 5.02 -27.29
CA LYS A 631 14.27 5.87 -26.25
C LYS A 631 13.51 5.74 -24.92
N SER A 632 12.18 5.73 -24.95
CA SER A 632 11.37 5.54 -23.74
C SER A 632 11.56 4.18 -23.09
N LYS A 633 11.61 3.08 -23.87
CA LYS A 633 11.95 1.76 -23.34
C LYS A 633 13.33 1.75 -22.67
N LYS A 634 14.28 2.54 -23.17
CA LYS A 634 15.60 2.65 -22.57
C LYS A 634 15.57 3.40 -21.23
N VAL A 635 14.79 4.47 -21.11
CA VAL A 635 14.57 5.15 -19.81
C VAL A 635 13.92 4.18 -18.82
N VAL A 636 12.86 3.47 -19.22
CA VAL A 636 12.21 2.41 -18.40
C VAL A 636 13.24 1.36 -17.95
N GLU A 637 14.12 0.89 -18.83
CA GLU A 637 15.18 -0.06 -18.46
C GLU A 637 16.14 0.50 -17.39
N ILE A 638 16.51 1.78 -17.49
CA ILE A 638 17.35 2.48 -16.50
C ILE A 638 16.61 2.53 -15.16
N CYS A 639 15.37 3.02 -15.15
CA CYS A 639 14.54 3.11 -13.95
C CYS A 639 14.41 1.75 -13.26
N THR A 640 14.08 0.68 -14.01
CA THR A 640 13.90 -0.66 -13.42
C THR A 640 15.19 -1.20 -12.83
N LYS A 641 16.35 -1.02 -13.48
CA LYS A 641 17.63 -1.49 -12.94
C LYS A 641 17.96 -0.84 -11.61
N TYR A 642 17.73 0.46 -11.47
CA TYR A 642 17.99 1.17 -10.21
C TYR A 642 16.97 0.84 -9.14
N ALA A 643 15.69 0.73 -9.50
CA ALA A 643 14.64 0.24 -8.62
C ALA A 643 14.96 -1.13 -8.02
N GLN A 644 15.36 -2.10 -8.86
CA GLN A 644 15.72 -3.45 -8.40
C GLN A 644 16.99 -3.46 -7.53
N LYS A 645 18.02 -2.65 -7.86
CA LYS A 645 19.22 -2.52 -7.03
C LYS A 645 18.91 -1.93 -5.66
N GLY A 646 18.11 -0.87 -5.63
CA GLY A 646 17.64 -0.22 -4.40
C GLY A 646 16.83 -1.19 -3.54
N MET A 647 15.80 -1.81 -4.15
CA MET A 647 14.95 -2.78 -3.47
C MET A 647 15.74 -3.97 -2.92
N PHE A 648 16.70 -4.52 -3.68
CA PHE A 648 17.53 -5.62 -3.18
C PHE A 648 18.35 -5.22 -1.94
N ASN A 649 18.89 -4.00 -1.89
CA ASN A 649 19.61 -3.54 -0.70
C ASN A 649 18.68 -3.43 0.52
N ILE A 650 17.54 -2.78 0.31
CA ILE A 650 16.55 -2.51 1.34
C ILE A 650 15.99 -3.82 1.89
N PHE A 651 15.56 -4.73 1.01
CA PHE A 651 14.97 -6.00 1.37
C PHE A 651 15.93 -6.86 2.19
N ILE A 652 17.18 -7.03 1.75
CA ILE A 652 18.13 -7.88 2.46
C ILE A 652 18.48 -7.28 3.83
N ALA A 653 18.61 -5.96 3.95
CA ALA A 653 18.85 -5.33 5.23
C ALA A 653 17.65 -5.50 6.19
N ILE A 654 16.42 -5.22 5.76
CA ILE A 654 15.21 -5.40 6.60
C ILE A 654 15.04 -6.85 7.02
N PHE A 655 15.14 -7.77 6.06
CA PHE A 655 15.07 -9.20 6.32
C PHE A 655 16.13 -9.64 7.34
N SER A 656 17.38 -9.19 7.15
CA SER A 656 18.47 -9.54 8.05
C SER A 656 18.33 -8.89 9.42
N PHE A 657 17.79 -7.67 9.52
CA PHE A 657 17.48 -7.04 10.82
C PHE A 657 16.38 -7.79 11.56
N ALA A 658 15.32 -8.20 10.86
CA ALA A 658 14.24 -8.99 11.47
C ALA A 658 14.78 -10.29 12.07
N ILE A 659 15.57 -11.06 11.31
CA ILE A 659 16.21 -12.28 11.81
C ILE A 659 17.19 -11.97 12.95
N ALA A 660 18.08 -11.00 12.74
CA ALA A 660 19.11 -10.66 13.71
C ALA A 660 18.50 -10.32 15.07
N PHE A 661 17.52 -9.43 15.09
CA PHE A 661 16.90 -8.96 16.32
C PHE A 661 16.00 -10.02 16.95
N ALA A 662 15.27 -10.81 16.17
CA ALA A 662 14.51 -11.95 16.70
C ALA A 662 15.46 -12.98 17.35
N PHE A 663 16.53 -13.36 16.66
CA PHE A 663 17.46 -14.39 17.15
C PHE A 663 18.31 -13.91 18.34
N MET A 664 18.67 -12.63 18.38
CA MET A 664 19.31 -12.03 19.56
C MET A 664 18.36 -11.87 20.74
N SER A 665 17.05 -11.93 20.51
CA SER A 665 16.02 -11.95 21.56
C SER A 665 15.73 -13.34 22.09
N ALA A 666 16.40 -14.37 21.57
CA ALA A 666 16.24 -15.74 22.07
C ALA A 666 16.59 -15.79 23.57
N PRO A 667 15.67 -16.27 24.43
CA PRO A 667 15.97 -16.52 25.83
C PRO A 667 17.15 -17.48 25.96
N SER A 668 18.02 -17.30 26.94
CA SER A 668 19.14 -18.22 27.17
C SER A 668 19.48 -18.32 28.66
N GLY A 669 19.93 -19.50 29.09
CA GLY A 669 20.36 -19.73 30.48
C GLY A 669 19.27 -19.49 31.54
N GLY A 670 17.99 -19.57 31.15
CA GLY A 670 16.84 -19.30 32.03
C GLY A 670 16.43 -17.82 32.13
N ASP A 671 17.12 -16.91 31.44
CA ASP A 671 16.72 -15.50 31.34
C ASP A 671 15.80 -15.27 30.13
N ASN A 672 14.57 -14.85 30.41
CA ASN A 672 13.55 -14.53 29.41
C ASN A 672 13.47 -13.02 29.10
N ALA A 673 14.22 -12.17 29.81
CA ALA A 673 14.23 -10.73 29.57
C ALA A 673 14.58 -10.33 28.11
N PRO A 674 15.51 -11.03 27.40
CA PRO A 674 15.84 -10.69 26.02
C PRO A 674 14.65 -10.76 25.05
N ALA A 675 13.63 -11.58 25.33
CA ALA A 675 12.48 -11.76 24.43
C ALA A 675 11.72 -10.45 24.16
N CYS A 676 11.79 -9.48 25.09
CA CYS A 676 11.17 -8.17 24.91
C CYS A 676 11.84 -7.33 23.82
N PHE A 677 13.13 -7.54 23.52
CA PHE A 677 13.87 -6.71 22.58
C PHE A 677 13.20 -6.67 21.19
N PHE A 678 12.88 -7.85 20.64
CA PHE A 678 12.25 -7.94 19.33
C PHE A 678 10.83 -7.38 19.31
N ILE A 679 10.03 -7.63 20.35
CA ILE A 679 8.68 -7.09 20.47
C ILE A 679 8.72 -5.55 20.52
N SER A 680 9.60 -4.98 21.34
CA SER A 680 9.77 -3.53 21.42
C SER A 680 10.32 -2.94 20.11
N TYR A 681 11.16 -3.67 19.38
CA TYR A 681 11.58 -3.31 18.03
C TYR A 681 10.40 -3.22 17.05
N LEU A 682 9.50 -4.21 17.04
CA LEU A 682 8.31 -4.20 16.19
C LEU A 682 7.34 -3.06 16.55
N ILE A 683 7.09 -2.83 17.85
CA ILE A 683 6.29 -1.70 18.33
C ILE A 683 6.90 -0.37 17.87
N SER A 684 8.22 -0.24 17.98
CA SER A 684 8.94 0.96 17.55
C SER A 684 8.82 1.21 16.05
N ILE A 685 9.02 0.17 15.23
CA ILE A 685 8.84 0.27 13.78
C ILE A 685 7.43 0.74 13.43
N ALA A 686 6.41 0.23 14.11
CA ALA A 686 5.04 0.66 13.90
C ALA A 686 4.82 2.14 14.30
N VAL A 687 5.26 2.54 15.49
CA VAL A 687 5.07 3.91 16.00
C VAL A 687 5.87 4.95 15.21
N PHE A 688 7.19 4.76 15.06
CA PHE A 688 8.03 5.68 14.28
C PHE A 688 7.64 5.64 12.80
N GLY A 689 7.29 4.47 12.27
CA GLY A 689 6.82 4.31 10.91
C GLY A 689 5.52 5.07 10.63
N LEU A 690 4.56 5.08 11.56
CA LEU A 690 3.32 5.85 11.43
C LEU A 690 3.60 7.33 11.20
N PHE A 691 4.34 7.95 12.13
CA PHE A 691 4.61 9.38 12.10
C PHE A 691 5.48 9.77 10.90
N GLN A 692 6.49 8.95 10.60
CA GLN A 692 7.37 9.20 9.46
C GLN A 692 6.61 9.09 8.13
N ALA A 693 5.72 8.10 7.98
CA ALA A 693 4.89 7.94 6.79
C ALA A 693 3.95 9.13 6.59
N ILE A 694 3.23 9.55 7.64
CA ILE A 694 2.30 10.69 7.59
C ILE A 694 3.05 11.98 7.24
N PHE A 695 4.15 12.25 7.96
CA PHE A 695 4.99 13.41 7.71
C PHE A 695 5.42 13.50 6.24
N MET A 696 5.99 12.41 5.71
CA MET A 696 6.50 12.38 4.34
C MET A 696 5.38 12.46 3.30
N ALA A 697 4.28 11.74 3.50
CA ALA A 697 3.14 11.75 2.58
C ALA A 697 2.52 13.15 2.45
N ASN A 698 2.32 13.83 3.58
CA ASN A 698 1.64 15.12 3.60
C ASN A 698 2.57 16.29 3.25
N ALA A 699 3.86 16.23 3.61
CA ALA A 699 4.83 17.20 3.11
C ALA A 699 4.91 17.16 1.58
N GLY A 700 5.03 15.96 1.01
CA GLY A 700 5.04 15.77 -0.44
C GLY A 700 3.75 16.21 -1.11
N GLY A 701 2.58 15.84 -0.56
CA GLY A 701 1.29 16.28 -1.10
C GLY A 701 1.09 17.80 -1.04
N ALA A 702 1.62 18.47 -0.01
CA ALA A 702 1.54 19.93 0.10
C ALA A 702 2.41 20.64 -0.94
N TRP A 703 3.63 20.13 -1.21
CA TRP A 703 4.49 20.68 -2.28
C TRP A 703 3.89 20.50 -3.67
N ASP A 704 3.35 19.32 -3.95
CA ASP A 704 2.71 19.00 -5.23
C ASP A 704 1.51 19.91 -5.50
N ASN A 705 0.59 20.01 -4.53
CA ASN A 705 -0.58 20.85 -4.72
C ASN A 705 -0.25 22.35 -4.68
N ALA A 706 0.87 22.77 -4.05
CA ALA A 706 1.37 24.13 -4.22
C ALA A 706 1.84 24.40 -5.65
N LYS A 707 2.50 23.43 -6.30
CA LYS A 707 2.81 23.49 -7.74
C LYS A 707 1.52 23.61 -8.55
N LYS A 708 0.52 22.76 -8.29
CA LYS A 708 -0.77 22.79 -9.02
C LYS A 708 -1.53 24.11 -8.86
N VAL A 709 -1.52 24.73 -7.67
CA VAL A 709 -2.10 26.08 -7.47
C VAL A 709 -1.43 27.12 -8.37
N VAL A 710 -0.09 27.09 -8.46
CA VAL A 710 0.66 28.02 -9.33
C VAL A 710 0.37 27.77 -10.82
N GLU A 711 0.22 26.50 -11.20
CA GLU A 711 0.00 26.08 -12.59
C GLU A 711 -1.41 26.37 -13.09
N VAL A 712 -2.43 26.12 -12.26
CA VAL A 712 -3.85 26.11 -12.65
C VAL A 712 -4.57 27.37 -12.19
N ASP A 713 -4.50 27.68 -10.88
CA ASP A 713 -5.27 28.79 -10.29
C ASP A 713 -4.62 30.13 -10.61
N LEU A 714 -3.31 30.24 -10.45
CA LEU A 714 -2.55 31.46 -10.73
C LEU A 714 -2.15 31.57 -12.22
N ARG A 715 -2.06 30.43 -12.92
CA ARG A 715 -1.62 30.35 -14.34
C ARG A 715 -0.24 30.98 -14.58
N GLU A 716 0.67 30.80 -13.63
CA GLU A 716 2.01 31.40 -13.63
C GLU A 716 3.11 30.42 -14.08
N LYS A 717 2.81 29.52 -15.03
CA LYS A 717 3.79 28.55 -15.59
C LYS A 717 5.01 29.27 -16.18
N GLY A 718 6.21 28.78 -15.88
CA GLY A 718 7.49 29.32 -16.38
C GLY A 718 8.03 30.53 -15.61
N THR A 719 7.37 30.97 -14.54
CA THR A 719 7.85 32.04 -13.66
C THR A 719 8.86 31.53 -12.62
N PRO A 720 9.61 32.42 -11.93
CA PRO A 720 10.45 32.01 -10.80
C PRO A 720 9.67 31.37 -9.65
N LEU A 721 8.40 31.73 -9.46
CA LEU A 721 7.51 31.09 -8.50
C LEU A 721 7.26 29.63 -8.89
N HIS A 722 6.94 29.40 -10.17
CA HIS A 722 6.75 28.05 -10.71
C HIS A 722 8.02 27.20 -10.60
N ASP A 723 9.19 27.75 -10.96
CA ASP A 723 10.47 27.05 -10.79
C ASP A 723 10.70 26.64 -9.32
N ALA A 724 10.34 27.49 -8.36
CA ALA A 724 10.48 27.19 -6.93
C ALA A 724 9.53 26.09 -6.46
N THR A 725 8.27 26.10 -6.88
CA THR A 725 7.29 25.06 -6.50
C THR A 725 7.58 23.72 -7.17
N VAL A 726 8.11 23.71 -8.41
CA VAL A 726 8.62 22.48 -9.07
C VAL A 726 9.79 21.87 -8.29
N ILE A 727 10.69 22.69 -7.74
CA ILE A 727 11.76 22.17 -6.86
C ILE A 727 11.16 21.57 -5.58
N GLY A 728 10.15 22.22 -4.98
CA GLY A 728 9.44 21.67 -3.83
C GLY A 728 8.82 20.30 -4.13
N ASP A 729 8.13 20.18 -5.26
CA ASP A 729 7.47 18.95 -5.68
C ASP A 729 8.46 17.82 -5.93
N THR A 730 9.54 18.08 -6.68
CA THR A 730 10.61 17.09 -6.94
C THR A 730 11.38 16.65 -5.68
N VAL A 731 11.37 17.45 -4.61
CA VAL A 731 11.82 17.02 -3.27
C VAL A 731 10.76 16.14 -2.59
N GLY A 732 9.48 16.46 -2.78
CA GLY A 732 8.33 15.73 -2.26
C GLY A 732 8.06 14.37 -2.89
N ASP A 733 8.46 14.16 -4.13
CA ASP A 733 8.26 12.92 -4.88
C ASP A 733 8.78 11.65 -4.17
N PRO A 734 10.08 11.55 -3.80
CA PRO A 734 10.57 10.38 -3.07
C PRO A 734 9.96 10.28 -1.66
N PHE A 735 9.42 11.37 -1.12
CA PHE A 735 8.75 11.37 0.17
C PHE A 735 7.37 10.72 0.07
N LYS A 736 6.51 11.22 -0.83
CA LYS A 736 5.10 10.84 -0.92
C LYS A 736 4.86 9.54 -1.68
N ASP A 737 5.70 9.17 -2.65
CA ASP A 737 5.42 8.04 -3.55
C ASP A 737 6.46 6.91 -3.49
N THR A 738 7.51 7.07 -2.68
CA THR A 738 8.46 5.97 -2.39
C THR A 738 8.52 5.65 -0.91
N SER A 739 9.02 6.59 -0.10
CA SER A 739 9.37 6.31 1.29
C SER A 739 8.14 6.11 2.17
N SER A 740 7.20 7.06 2.16
CA SER A 740 6.00 7.00 3.02
C SER A 740 5.14 5.77 2.74
N VAL A 741 4.81 5.55 1.47
CA VAL A 741 3.92 4.46 1.04
C VAL A 741 4.52 3.08 1.25
N ALA A 742 5.84 2.96 1.19
CA ALA A 742 6.49 1.68 1.40
C ALA A 742 6.64 1.29 2.88
N LEU A 743 6.50 2.24 3.82
CA LEU A 743 6.52 1.93 5.24
C LEU A 743 5.36 1.00 5.64
N ASN A 744 4.21 1.10 4.97
CA ASN A 744 3.07 0.23 5.22
C ASN A 744 3.41 -1.27 5.04
N PRO A 745 3.74 -1.75 3.82
CA PRO A 745 4.07 -3.16 3.62
C PRO A 745 5.36 -3.56 4.36
N ILE A 746 6.31 -2.64 4.62
CA ILE A 746 7.50 -2.95 5.42
C ILE A 746 7.17 -3.24 6.88
N ILE A 747 6.30 -2.47 7.53
CA ILE A 747 5.90 -2.70 8.91
C ILE A 747 5.24 -4.07 9.04
N LYS A 748 4.29 -4.37 8.15
CA LYS A 748 3.58 -5.66 8.16
C LYS A 748 4.48 -6.83 7.82
N PHE A 749 5.29 -6.71 6.76
CA PHE A 749 6.26 -7.73 6.38
C PHE A 749 7.22 -8.04 7.54
N THR A 750 7.80 -6.99 8.16
CA THR A 750 8.73 -7.15 9.27
C THR A 750 8.04 -7.79 10.48
N THR A 751 6.76 -7.51 10.71
CA THR A 751 5.97 -8.09 11.80
C THR A 751 5.64 -9.56 11.54
N LEU A 752 5.06 -9.89 10.37
CA LEU A 752 4.70 -11.27 9.99
C LEU A 752 5.91 -12.19 9.90
N PHE A 753 6.92 -11.76 9.15
CA PHE A 753 8.14 -12.53 9.02
C PHE A 753 8.94 -12.53 10.33
N GLY A 754 8.87 -11.44 11.07
CA GLY A 754 9.44 -11.33 12.41
C GLY A 754 8.89 -12.35 13.37
N LEU A 755 7.58 -12.60 13.34
CA LEU A 755 6.93 -13.63 14.14
C LEU A 755 7.56 -14.99 13.84
N LEU A 756 7.59 -15.39 12.58
CA LEU A 756 8.24 -16.63 12.13
C LEU A 756 9.71 -16.71 12.61
N ALA A 757 10.46 -15.61 12.51
CA ALA A 757 11.85 -15.56 12.97
C ALA A 757 11.97 -15.73 14.49
N MET A 758 11.04 -15.17 15.28
CA MET A 758 11.05 -15.32 16.72
C MET A 758 10.66 -16.74 17.15
N GLU A 759 9.73 -17.39 16.45
CA GLU A 759 9.40 -18.79 16.71
C GLU A 759 10.58 -19.73 16.47
N ILE A 760 11.32 -19.51 15.37
CA ILE A 760 12.59 -20.19 15.11
C ILE A 760 13.55 -19.96 16.28
N ALA A 761 13.68 -18.71 16.74
CA ALA A 761 14.61 -18.32 17.80
C ALA A 761 14.32 -18.96 19.15
N ILE A 762 13.05 -19.18 19.50
CA ILE A 762 12.65 -19.75 20.80
C ILE A 762 12.57 -21.28 20.79
N THR A 763 12.69 -21.93 19.63
CA THR A 763 12.69 -23.40 19.52
C THR A 763 13.88 -23.99 20.30
N GLU A 764 13.65 -24.94 21.20
CA GLU A 764 14.67 -25.46 22.12
C GLU A 764 15.96 -25.93 21.42
N SER A 765 15.83 -26.58 20.25
CA SER A 765 16.97 -27.09 19.48
C SER A 765 17.84 -26.00 18.86
N PHE A 766 17.31 -24.79 18.66
CA PHE A 766 18.00 -23.69 18.01
C PHE A 766 18.33 -22.53 18.97
N ARG A 767 17.59 -22.42 20.08
CA ARG A 767 17.60 -21.30 21.03
C ARG A 767 19.00 -20.89 21.49
N ASP A 768 19.85 -21.84 21.86
CA ASP A 768 21.22 -21.55 22.33
C ASP A 768 22.15 -21.06 21.21
N SER A 769 21.89 -21.47 19.97
CA SER A 769 22.67 -21.04 18.80
C SER A 769 22.13 -19.75 18.18
N ALA A 770 20.88 -19.40 18.46
CA ALA A 770 20.18 -18.28 17.83
C ALA A 770 20.95 -16.96 17.97
N PRO A 771 21.43 -16.52 19.15
CA PRO A 771 22.13 -15.23 19.27
C PRO A 771 23.39 -15.14 18.40
N MET A 772 24.15 -16.23 18.26
CA MET A 772 25.34 -16.26 17.41
C MET A 772 24.98 -16.14 15.93
N VAL A 773 23.93 -16.84 15.48
CA VAL A 773 23.42 -16.71 14.11
C VAL A 773 22.84 -15.30 13.90
N GLY A 774 22.16 -14.74 14.91
CA GLY A 774 21.64 -13.39 14.91
C GLY A 774 22.74 -12.34 14.70
N LEU A 775 23.90 -12.50 15.33
CA LEU A 775 25.06 -11.63 15.11
C LEU A 775 25.55 -11.66 13.65
N VAL A 776 25.54 -12.83 13.01
CA VAL A 776 25.90 -12.95 11.59
C VAL A 776 24.91 -12.17 10.72
N PHE A 777 23.61 -12.32 10.96
CA PHE A 777 22.59 -11.55 10.24
C PHE A 777 22.69 -10.05 10.54
N LEU A 778 23.07 -9.64 11.75
CA LEU A 778 23.30 -8.24 12.08
C LEU A 778 24.44 -7.65 11.24
N VAL A 779 25.56 -8.38 11.10
CA VAL A 779 26.68 -7.97 10.24
C VAL A 779 26.24 -7.86 8.78
N ILE A 780 25.42 -8.81 8.29
CA ILE A 780 24.85 -8.73 6.94
C ILE A 780 23.97 -7.48 6.81
N ALA A 781 23.08 -7.23 7.77
CA ALA A 781 22.20 -6.07 7.76
C ALA A 781 23.00 -4.76 7.70
N LEU A 782 23.99 -4.60 8.58
CA LEU A 782 24.86 -3.42 8.63
C LEU A 782 25.71 -3.26 7.35
N TYR A 783 26.15 -4.35 6.74
CA TYR A 783 26.81 -4.30 5.43
C TYR A 783 25.87 -3.77 4.35
N PHE A 784 24.59 -4.18 4.35
CA PHE A 784 23.61 -3.70 3.39
C PHE A 784 23.13 -2.27 3.68
N VAL A 785 23.13 -1.82 4.94
CA VAL A 785 22.99 -0.41 5.33
C VAL A 785 24.13 0.42 4.74
N TRP A 786 25.38 -0.04 4.89
CA TRP A 786 26.52 0.61 4.27
C TRP A 786 26.41 0.60 2.73
N ARG A 787 26.01 -0.53 2.14
CA ARG A 787 25.87 -0.70 0.69
C ARG A 787 24.80 0.22 0.11
N SER A 788 23.67 0.40 0.81
CA SER A 788 22.54 1.22 0.34
C SER A 788 22.92 2.68 0.15
N PHE A 789 23.94 3.17 0.86
CA PHE A 789 24.53 4.48 0.60
C PHE A 789 25.74 4.37 -0.33
N TYR A 790 26.84 3.74 0.12
CA TYR A 790 28.15 3.88 -0.52
C TYR A 790 28.25 3.25 -1.92
N LYS A 791 27.49 2.19 -2.20
CA LYS A 791 27.44 1.54 -3.53
C LYS A 791 26.33 2.10 -4.43
N MET A 792 25.49 2.97 -3.90
CA MET A 792 24.44 3.68 -4.62
C MET A 792 24.76 5.17 -4.71
N ARG A 793 26.01 5.62 -4.57
CA ARG A 793 26.34 7.04 -4.75
C ARG A 793 26.39 7.39 -6.24
N ILE A 794 26.07 8.63 -6.54
CA ILE A 794 26.41 9.23 -7.83
C ILE A 794 27.94 9.23 -7.94
N ILE A 795 28.48 8.52 -8.92
CA ILE A 795 29.92 8.47 -9.15
C ILE A 795 30.29 9.73 -9.90
N LYS A 796 31.08 10.60 -9.27
CA LYS A 796 31.70 11.73 -9.96
C LYS A 796 32.72 11.14 -10.93
N GLU A 797 32.53 11.34 -12.23
CA GLU A 797 33.63 11.13 -13.19
C GLU A 797 34.79 12.03 -12.74
N ALA A 798 35.92 11.42 -12.44
CA ALA A 798 37.10 12.08 -11.89
C ALA A 798 37.96 12.69 -13.00
#